data_AF-A0A7Y4WRR8-F1
#
_entry.id   AF-A0A7Y4WRR8-F1
#
_cell.length_a   1.000
_cell.length_b   1.000
_cell.length_c   1.000
_cell.angle_alpha   90.00
_cell.angle_beta   90.00
_cell.angle_gamma   90.00
#
_symmetry.space_group_name_H-M   'P 1'
#
loop_
_entity.id
_entity.type
_entity.pdbx_description
1 polymer ?
#
loop_
_entity_poly.entity_id
_entity_poly.type
_entity_poly.pdbx_seq_one_letter_code
_entity_poly.pdbx_strand_id
1 'polypeptide(L)'
;MTAALMASASVFATSGPASAATCNATSQATYDTCVATAATGDVIVVTVAVSHNVAVANPGVTLQVNSGASISDGGASFGAGTTALVINSGGSVATSGVDTFASLAGGGTLNTPSLSAVVFGNATNTSFSGTWVAPDLNTALVKQGTGTLTIDGMTAANGDFLETQGTILQSSGSTNIKSIAVGTGTGNSAIMNVTGGTLTFTGTGLVGVPCSSQCPALRIGDFGGAGIFNQSAGTVNIGSAGVAGSMNIGNQGGTGTYNMSGGTLNLGVFGDVNSAGLYSVGRSTTNTRNSVGVFNISGGLVSVNAGELVNGDRDVIEGATLAATSSTTNLSGGILRVRNGANLWLSAANNANAIDSRFNLSGTGVLEIGDGRLQDNYGGGGGAYEFNLNGGTIRVIDSALVTSVNAILLGGSAATGTQLDTNGIGSTWNGVLSGTGWIVKTGLGTLNLNGVNTYTGGTAFNGGVVFVDAAADLGANSAAMSFNGGTLRLGANGVLGTRTGGTNVLGLGGTIDTNGFSTIYDGNITGSGQLSVIGGGTLDIGGVNNAHTGILSIAGAGTTVVANFGAPDNIGDLSAVVMGAGTSLFVDGETIGSLQGAGTVTISAGDTMTTGGNNNSTTWTGTFAATTGGMTKVGTGLMTVNANLAYTGLTTVNGGELRVNGTMADSLLVGPGGIFSGNATISGNVTNNGRMAPGNSPGTINILGNYVAGVGAIFDMEVQFANAGLPVNGTTHDFVNITGSATGTTLINVIPFLPSSPAAQTAGNGVELVRVAGAVVSGSQFQLAAPVVQDAYEYVLTYRPNYAGALDGWFLTSRAGENLYGEAAMFSAGQAVIDSCFRGEDAMAFDGNAHKGRGWARVKTGGVETGADTGLETDTEYTCGPGGADVRIADNMR
;
A
#
# COMPACT_ATOMS: atom_id res chain seq x y z
N MET A 1 -13.85 -70.31 -65.80
CA MET A 1 -13.48 -68.88 -65.82
C MET A 1 -14.53 -67.99 -65.11
N THR A 2 -15.19 -68.48 -64.04
CA THR A 2 -16.36 -67.81 -63.44
C THR A 2 -16.39 -67.78 -61.90
N ALA A 3 -15.34 -68.26 -61.22
CA ALA A 3 -15.25 -68.16 -59.74
C ALA A 3 -14.39 -66.96 -59.26
N ALA A 4 -13.47 -66.45 -60.09
CA ALA A 4 -12.58 -65.35 -59.72
C ALA A 4 -13.25 -63.96 -59.80
N LEU A 5 -14.35 -63.81 -60.54
CA LEU A 5 -15.02 -62.51 -60.74
C LEU A 5 -16.02 -62.14 -59.63
N MET A 6 -16.50 -63.11 -58.84
CA MET A 6 -17.47 -62.86 -57.76
C MET A 6 -16.82 -62.58 -56.39
N ALA A 7 -15.54 -62.94 -56.20
CA ALA A 7 -14.81 -62.73 -54.95
C ALA A 7 -14.24 -61.31 -54.80
N SER A 8 -14.06 -60.56 -55.90
CA SER A 8 -13.54 -59.19 -55.88
C SER A 8 -14.59 -58.14 -55.50
N ALA A 9 -15.88 -58.40 -55.79
CA ALA A 9 -16.99 -57.51 -55.45
C ALA A 9 -17.35 -57.45 -53.95
N SER A 10 -16.82 -58.37 -53.14
CA SER A 10 -17.04 -58.44 -51.69
C SER A 10 -15.90 -57.81 -50.87
N VAL A 11 -14.77 -57.49 -51.48
CA VAL A 11 -13.60 -56.86 -50.81
C VAL A 11 -13.67 -55.34 -50.88
N PHE A 12 -14.07 -54.81 -52.04
CA PHE A 12 -14.16 -53.38 -52.30
C PHE A 12 -15.56 -52.99 -52.77
N ALA A 13 -16.14 -51.96 -52.15
CA ALA A 13 -17.29 -51.23 -52.69
C ALA A 13 -16.83 -49.85 -53.16
N THR A 14 -17.31 -49.39 -54.33
CA THR A 14 -17.02 -48.03 -54.83
C THR A 14 -18.28 -47.20 -54.99
N SER A 15 -18.14 -45.88 -54.84
CA SER A 15 -19.24 -44.91 -54.97
C SER A 15 -19.67 -44.60 -56.41
N GLY A 16 -18.86 -44.92 -57.44
CA GLY A 16 -19.10 -44.60 -58.86
C GLY A 16 -19.32 -45.83 -59.78
N PRO A 17 -19.83 -45.64 -61.01
CA PRO A 17 -20.05 -46.72 -61.98
C PRO A 17 -18.75 -47.19 -62.65
N ALA A 18 -18.45 -48.49 -62.49
CA ALA A 18 -17.31 -49.24 -63.04
C ALA A 18 -15.93 -48.93 -62.44
N SER A 19 -15.70 -49.42 -61.22
CA SER A 19 -14.35 -49.70 -60.71
C SER A 19 -13.97 -51.16 -60.97
N ALA A 20 -12.74 -51.40 -61.42
CA ALA A 20 -12.19 -52.75 -61.51
C ALA A 20 -11.27 -52.97 -60.31
N ALA A 21 -11.65 -53.88 -59.42
CA ALA A 21 -10.77 -54.41 -58.39
C ALA A 21 -10.32 -55.81 -58.77
N THR A 22 -9.00 -56.02 -58.83
CA THR A 22 -8.40 -57.33 -59.11
C THR A 22 -7.75 -57.82 -57.83
N CYS A 23 -8.34 -58.83 -57.19
CA CYS A 23 -7.80 -59.46 -55.99
C CYS A 23 -7.42 -60.91 -56.29
N ASN A 24 -6.20 -61.31 -55.91
CA ASN A 24 -5.78 -62.71 -55.94
C ASN A 24 -6.04 -63.36 -54.57
N ALA A 25 -6.87 -64.40 -54.54
CA ALA A 25 -7.27 -65.09 -53.31
C ALA A 25 -6.44 -66.38 -53.13
N THR A 26 -5.91 -66.61 -51.92
CA THR A 26 -5.21 -67.85 -51.56
C THR A 26 -6.02 -68.75 -50.61
N SER A 27 -7.08 -68.24 -49.97
CA SER A 27 -8.08 -69.02 -49.23
C SER A 27 -9.41 -68.26 -49.06
N GLN A 28 -10.46 -68.91 -48.54
CA GLN A 28 -11.85 -68.40 -48.43
C GLN A 28 -12.01 -67.16 -47.52
N ALA A 29 -10.96 -66.72 -46.81
CA ALA A 29 -11.00 -65.60 -45.86
C ALA A 29 -9.80 -64.65 -45.92
N THR A 30 -8.89 -64.77 -46.91
CA THR A 30 -7.69 -63.92 -46.98
C THR A 30 -7.24 -63.69 -48.43
N TYR A 31 -7.06 -62.42 -48.79
CA TYR A 31 -6.55 -62.00 -50.10
C TYR A 31 -5.08 -61.61 -50.01
N ASP A 32 -4.29 -61.99 -51.01
CA ASP A 32 -2.84 -61.79 -51.06
C ASP A 32 -2.49 -60.42 -51.67
N THR A 33 -2.82 -60.19 -52.94
CA THR A 33 -2.64 -58.88 -53.60
C THR A 33 -3.97 -58.40 -54.19
N CYS A 34 -4.33 -57.16 -53.88
CA CYS A 34 -5.51 -56.47 -54.38
C CYS A 34 -5.12 -55.13 -55.02
N VAL A 35 -5.44 -54.95 -56.30
CA VAL A 35 -5.27 -53.67 -57.00
C VAL A 35 -6.64 -53.10 -57.30
N ALA A 36 -6.91 -51.90 -56.81
CA ALA A 36 -8.17 -51.20 -57.04
C ALA A 36 -7.97 -49.99 -57.95
N THR A 37 -8.81 -49.88 -58.98
CA THR A 37 -8.89 -48.73 -59.90
C THR A 37 -10.24 -48.04 -59.74
N ALA A 38 -10.24 -46.74 -59.44
CA ALA A 38 -11.44 -45.90 -59.29
C ALA A 38 -11.21 -44.51 -59.92
N ALA A 39 -12.28 -43.79 -60.27
CA ALA A 39 -12.14 -42.45 -60.84
C ALA A 39 -11.72 -41.43 -59.76
N THR A 40 -11.08 -40.34 -60.17
CA THR A 40 -10.78 -39.22 -59.26
C THR A 40 -12.07 -38.73 -58.60
N GLY A 41 -12.08 -38.62 -57.28
CA GLY A 41 -13.25 -38.28 -56.46
C GLY A 41 -14.04 -39.48 -55.92
N ASP A 42 -13.75 -40.71 -56.36
CA ASP A 42 -14.40 -41.91 -55.82
C ASP A 42 -13.87 -42.31 -54.44
N VAL A 43 -14.71 -43.05 -53.70
CA VAL A 43 -14.34 -43.73 -52.45
C VAL A 43 -14.22 -45.22 -52.69
N ILE A 44 -13.09 -45.82 -52.34
CA ILE A 44 -12.85 -47.27 -52.26
C ILE A 44 -13.06 -47.70 -50.81
N VAL A 45 -14.14 -48.42 -50.53
CA VAL A 45 -14.48 -48.92 -49.20
C VAL A 45 -14.00 -50.36 -49.03
N VAL A 46 -13.10 -50.58 -48.09
CA VAL A 46 -12.59 -51.90 -47.70
C VAL A 46 -13.40 -52.45 -46.54
N THR A 47 -13.96 -53.65 -46.72
CA THR A 47 -14.86 -54.29 -45.73
C THR A 47 -14.36 -55.63 -45.21
N VAL A 48 -13.24 -56.16 -45.74
CA VAL A 48 -12.64 -57.45 -45.37
C VAL A 48 -11.11 -57.29 -45.22
N ALA A 49 -10.47 -58.14 -44.42
CA ALA A 49 -9.02 -58.15 -44.25
C ALA A 49 -8.27 -58.57 -45.54
N VAL A 50 -7.27 -57.77 -45.92
CA VAL A 50 -6.29 -58.06 -47.00
C VAL A 50 -4.90 -58.05 -46.36
N SER A 51 -4.20 -59.18 -46.40
CA SER A 51 -3.04 -59.40 -45.52
C SER A 51 -1.68 -59.04 -46.11
N HIS A 52 -1.54 -58.86 -47.43
CA HIS A 52 -0.24 -58.55 -48.04
C HIS A 52 -0.22 -57.22 -48.79
N ASN A 53 -0.80 -57.09 -49.98
CA ASN A 53 -0.63 -55.87 -50.80
C ASN A 53 -1.96 -55.26 -51.25
N VAL A 54 -2.27 -54.03 -50.83
CA VAL A 54 -3.32 -53.20 -51.43
C VAL A 54 -2.69 -52.01 -52.17
N ALA A 55 -2.81 -51.98 -53.49
CA ALA A 55 -2.34 -50.87 -54.32
C ALA A 55 -3.51 -50.09 -54.93
N VAL A 56 -3.48 -48.76 -54.81
CA VAL A 56 -4.44 -47.84 -55.46
C VAL A 56 -3.76 -47.21 -56.66
N ALA A 57 -4.29 -47.49 -57.86
CA ALA A 57 -3.61 -47.13 -59.11
C ALA A 57 -3.90 -45.70 -59.63
N ASN A 58 -4.96 -45.04 -59.14
CA ASN A 58 -5.41 -43.74 -59.66
C ASN A 58 -5.30 -42.62 -58.64
N PRO A 59 -4.83 -41.42 -59.05
CA PRO A 59 -4.73 -40.27 -58.16
C PRO A 59 -6.09 -39.64 -57.80
N GLY A 60 -6.19 -39.11 -56.59
CA GLY A 60 -7.37 -38.37 -56.12
C GLY A 60 -8.55 -39.23 -55.67
N VAL A 61 -8.29 -40.44 -55.17
CA VAL A 61 -9.29 -41.39 -54.65
C VAL A 61 -9.27 -41.37 -53.10
N THR A 62 -10.39 -41.67 -52.45
CA THR A 62 -10.42 -41.90 -50.99
C THR A 62 -10.39 -43.39 -50.68
N LEU A 63 -9.42 -43.86 -49.91
CA LEU A 63 -9.34 -45.21 -49.37
C LEU A 63 -9.95 -45.25 -47.97
N GLN A 64 -11.07 -45.94 -47.81
CA GLN A 64 -11.80 -46.03 -46.56
C GLN A 64 -11.75 -47.45 -46.00
N VAL A 65 -11.18 -47.64 -44.81
CA VAL A 65 -11.07 -48.94 -44.14
C VAL A 65 -12.07 -49.02 -42.99
N ASN A 66 -13.04 -49.92 -43.08
CA ASN A 66 -14.11 -50.06 -42.10
C ASN A 66 -13.75 -51.01 -40.94
N SER A 67 -14.61 -51.02 -39.91
CA SER A 67 -14.49 -51.91 -38.75
C SER A 67 -14.33 -53.37 -39.17
N GLY A 68 -13.36 -54.08 -38.57
CA GLY A 68 -13.06 -55.49 -38.88
C GLY A 68 -12.25 -55.71 -40.15
N ALA A 69 -11.95 -54.66 -40.92
CA ALA A 69 -11.05 -54.72 -42.07
C ALA A 69 -9.62 -54.29 -41.68
N SER A 70 -8.64 -54.96 -42.28
CA SER A 70 -7.23 -54.58 -42.17
C SER A 70 -6.57 -54.62 -43.53
N ILE A 71 -5.72 -53.64 -43.84
CA ILE A 71 -4.93 -53.62 -45.08
C ILE A 71 -3.45 -53.40 -44.79
N SER A 72 -2.59 -53.92 -45.66
CA SER A 72 -1.16 -53.65 -45.67
C SER A 72 -0.68 -53.31 -47.08
N ASP A 73 0.38 -52.53 -47.16
CA ASP A 73 1.13 -52.23 -48.39
C ASP A 73 2.18 -53.31 -48.74
N GLY A 74 2.49 -54.20 -47.79
CA GLY A 74 3.36 -55.37 -47.91
C GLY A 74 4.73 -55.10 -48.54
N GLY A 75 5.28 -53.90 -48.32
CA GLY A 75 6.58 -53.48 -48.86
C GLY A 75 6.51 -52.64 -50.14
N ALA A 76 5.32 -52.49 -50.75
CA ALA A 76 5.05 -51.51 -51.81
C ALA A 76 4.55 -50.20 -51.19
N SER A 77 4.41 -49.11 -51.95
CA SER A 77 3.72 -47.91 -51.43
C SER A 77 2.24 -47.93 -51.80
N PHE A 78 1.36 -47.39 -50.94
CA PHE A 78 -0.07 -47.16 -51.17
C PHE A 78 -0.36 -46.10 -52.27
N GLY A 79 0.26 -46.20 -53.44
CA GLY A 79 -0.04 -45.37 -54.62
C GLY A 79 0.32 -43.88 -54.49
N ALA A 80 0.30 -43.16 -55.62
CA ALA A 80 0.78 -41.77 -55.71
C ALA A 80 0.06 -40.84 -54.72
N GLY A 81 0.82 -39.98 -54.00
CA GLY A 81 0.47 -39.10 -52.87
C GLY A 81 -0.71 -38.12 -53.00
N THR A 82 -1.79 -38.58 -53.58
CA THR A 82 -3.03 -37.90 -53.94
C THR A 82 -4.25 -38.69 -53.43
N THR A 83 -4.04 -39.86 -52.82
CA THR A 83 -5.09 -40.70 -52.22
C THR A 83 -5.39 -40.23 -50.79
N ALA A 84 -6.65 -39.91 -50.48
CA ALA A 84 -7.08 -39.63 -49.11
C ALA A 84 -7.25 -40.94 -48.32
N LEU A 85 -6.84 -40.98 -47.05
CA LEU A 85 -6.95 -42.16 -46.20
C LEU A 85 -7.96 -41.93 -45.05
N VAL A 86 -8.97 -42.79 -44.96
CA VAL A 86 -9.97 -42.78 -43.88
C VAL A 86 -9.96 -44.15 -43.19
N ILE A 87 -9.49 -44.21 -41.94
CA ILE A 87 -9.49 -45.44 -41.14
C ILE A 87 -10.61 -45.34 -40.10
N ASN A 88 -11.76 -45.95 -40.37
CA ASN A 88 -12.86 -45.93 -39.42
C ASN A 88 -12.54 -46.75 -38.16
N SER A 89 -13.23 -46.44 -37.07
CA SER A 89 -13.06 -47.16 -35.79
C SER A 89 -13.17 -48.68 -35.99
N GLY A 90 -12.21 -49.42 -35.44
CA GLY A 90 -12.09 -50.88 -35.60
C GLY A 90 -11.42 -51.34 -36.91
N GLY A 91 -11.09 -50.43 -37.83
CA GLY A 91 -10.27 -50.71 -39.01
C GLY A 91 -8.77 -50.54 -38.73
N SER A 92 -7.91 -51.20 -39.51
CA SER A 92 -6.46 -51.14 -39.35
C SER A 92 -5.71 -51.00 -40.68
N VAL A 93 -4.68 -50.16 -40.73
CA VAL A 93 -3.78 -49.99 -41.87
C VAL A 93 -2.35 -50.24 -41.41
N ALA A 94 -1.59 -51.06 -42.14
CA ALA A 94 -0.16 -51.25 -41.93
C ALA A 94 0.61 -50.72 -43.14
N THR A 95 1.60 -49.87 -42.89
CA THR A 95 2.45 -49.25 -43.92
C THR A 95 3.88 -49.78 -43.83
N SER A 96 4.72 -49.43 -44.78
CA SER A 96 6.14 -49.77 -44.81
C SER A 96 6.93 -48.73 -45.60
N GLY A 97 8.19 -48.50 -45.25
CA GLY A 97 9.01 -47.50 -45.95
C GLY A 97 8.41 -46.09 -45.85
N VAL A 98 8.24 -45.40 -46.98
CA VAL A 98 7.63 -44.06 -47.01
C VAL A 98 6.34 -44.10 -47.82
N ASP A 99 5.21 -43.91 -47.15
CA ASP A 99 3.90 -43.79 -47.78
C ASP A 99 3.43 -42.34 -47.78
N THR A 100 2.80 -41.91 -48.88
CA THR A 100 2.25 -40.57 -49.00
C THR A 100 0.76 -40.60 -49.28
N PHE A 101 -0.02 -39.83 -48.53
CA PHE A 101 -1.47 -39.66 -48.68
C PHE A 101 -1.84 -38.19 -48.87
N ALA A 102 -2.95 -37.91 -49.54
CA ALA A 102 -3.50 -36.55 -49.60
C ALA A 102 -4.03 -36.08 -48.25
N SER A 103 -4.56 -36.97 -47.42
CA SER A 103 -5.06 -36.65 -46.08
C SER A 103 -5.21 -37.91 -45.22
N LEU A 104 -5.34 -37.74 -43.91
CA LEU A 104 -5.56 -38.81 -42.94
C LEU A 104 -6.78 -38.46 -42.06
N ALA A 105 -7.73 -39.38 -41.93
CA ALA A 105 -8.90 -39.20 -41.08
C ALA A 105 -9.40 -40.51 -40.47
N GLY A 106 -10.29 -40.40 -39.47
CA GLY A 106 -10.99 -41.53 -38.86
C GLY A 106 -10.54 -41.85 -37.42
N GLY A 107 -10.88 -43.02 -36.92
CA GLY A 107 -10.66 -43.44 -35.52
C GLY A 107 -10.08 -44.85 -35.35
N GLY A 108 -9.57 -45.46 -36.43
CA GLY A 108 -8.97 -46.80 -36.41
C GLY A 108 -7.46 -46.79 -36.10
N THR A 109 -6.78 -47.89 -36.44
CA THR A 109 -5.36 -48.09 -36.14
C THR A 109 -4.49 -47.89 -37.37
N LEU A 110 -3.44 -47.08 -37.25
CA LEU A 110 -2.36 -46.94 -38.23
C LEU A 110 -1.09 -47.55 -37.65
N ASN A 111 -0.59 -48.63 -38.24
CA ASN A 111 0.63 -49.32 -37.83
C ASN A 111 1.77 -48.96 -38.78
N THR A 112 2.79 -48.30 -38.25
CA THR A 112 3.99 -47.90 -39.00
C THR A 112 5.21 -48.60 -38.37
N PRO A 113 5.93 -49.47 -39.08
CA PRO A 113 7.09 -50.15 -38.53
C PRO A 113 8.28 -49.21 -38.38
N SER A 114 9.33 -49.70 -37.71
CA SER A 114 10.58 -48.94 -37.50
C SER A 114 11.16 -48.43 -38.82
N LEU A 115 11.82 -47.27 -38.78
CA LEU A 115 12.45 -46.63 -39.94
C LEU A 115 11.48 -46.33 -41.11
N SER A 116 10.18 -46.21 -40.83
CA SER A 116 9.15 -45.88 -41.81
C SER A 116 8.48 -44.54 -41.53
N ALA A 117 7.89 -43.92 -42.57
CA ALA A 117 7.20 -42.64 -42.47
C ALA A 117 5.86 -42.65 -43.21
N VAL A 118 4.85 -42.04 -42.62
CA VAL A 118 3.59 -41.72 -43.29
C VAL A 118 3.49 -40.22 -43.48
N VAL A 119 3.55 -39.77 -44.72
CA VAL A 119 3.42 -38.37 -45.11
C VAL A 119 2.00 -38.10 -45.56
N PHE A 120 1.34 -37.09 -45.02
CA PHE A 120 -0.01 -36.77 -45.44
C PHE A 120 -0.34 -35.29 -45.37
N GLY A 121 -1.22 -34.86 -46.26
CA GLY A 121 -1.93 -33.61 -46.12
C GLY A 121 -1.98 -32.76 -47.40
N ASN A 122 -3.07 -32.02 -47.51
CA ASN A 122 -3.43 -31.17 -48.63
C ASN A 122 -4.10 -29.90 -48.06
N ALA A 123 -4.94 -29.21 -48.82
CA ALA A 123 -5.67 -28.03 -48.35
C ALA A 123 -6.95 -28.35 -47.52
N THR A 124 -7.31 -29.61 -47.34
CA THR A 124 -8.56 -30.03 -46.71
C THR A 124 -8.39 -30.27 -45.21
N ASN A 125 -9.38 -29.85 -44.43
CA ASN A 125 -9.43 -30.14 -43.00
C ASN A 125 -9.87 -31.59 -42.75
N THR A 126 -9.21 -32.27 -41.84
CA THR A 126 -9.45 -33.67 -41.47
C THR A 126 -9.41 -33.87 -39.96
N SER A 127 -9.87 -35.02 -39.49
CA SER A 127 -9.84 -35.38 -38.07
C SER A 127 -9.42 -36.84 -37.91
N PHE A 128 -8.42 -37.09 -37.06
CA PHE A 128 -7.95 -38.43 -36.71
C PHE A 128 -7.92 -38.60 -35.19
N SER A 129 -8.82 -39.42 -34.66
CA SER A 129 -8.94 -39.77 -33.24
C SER A 129 -8.46 -41.18 -32.92
N GLY A 130 -7.78 -41.81 -33.88
CA GLY A 130 -7.37 -43.21 -33.83
C GLY A 130 -6.07 -43.47 -33.06
N THR A 131 -5.59 -44.71 -33.17
CA THR A 131 -4.30 -45.11 -32.59
C THR A 131 -3.23 -45.16 -33.68
N TRP A 132 -2.16 -44.41 -33.50
CA TRP A 132 -0.93 -44.56 -34.28
C TRP A 132 0.05 -45.44 -33.49
N VAL A 133 0.39 -46.59 -34.06
CA VAL A 133 1.34 -47.55 -33.49
C VAL A 133 2.68 -47.38 -34.20
N ALA A 134 3.64 -46.82 -33.48
CA ALA A 134 5.03 -46.74 -33.86
C ALA A 134 5.90 -47.50 -32.84
N PRO A 135 6.92 -48.26 -33.24
CA PRO A 135 7.76 -49.01 -32.30
C PRO A 135 8.84 -48.15 -31.63
N ASP A 136 9.27 -47.06 -32.26
CA ASP A 136 10.38 -46.23 -31.81
C ASP A 136 10.29 -44.79 -32.36
N LEU A 137 11.28 -43.94 -32.01
CA LEU A 137 11.37 -42.55 -32.47
C LEU A 137 11.97 -42.39 -33.87
N ASN A 138 12.42 -43.46 -34.52
CA ASN A 138 12.86 -43.39 -35.91
C ASN A 138 11.70 -43.57 -36.89
N THR A 139 10.48 -43.69 -36.36
CA THR A 139 9.23 -43.84 -37.10
C THR A 139 8.48 -42.52 -37.11
N ALA A 140 8.13 -42.01 -38.28
CA ALA A 140 7.57 -40.67 -38.41
C ALA A 140 6.13 -40.65 -38.92
N LEU A 141 5.32 -39.76 -38.35
CA LEU A 141 4.04 -39.35 -38.91
C LEU A 141 4.19 -37.89 -39.33
N VAL A 142 4.06 -37.59 -40.61
CA VAL A 142 4.43 -36.29 -41.18
C VAL A 142 3.21 -35.59 -41.75
N LYS A 143 2.78 -34.49 -41.11
CA LYS A 143 1.71 -33.61 -41.58
C LYS A 143 2.27 -32.51 -42.48
N GLN A 144 1.76 -32.44 -43.72
CA GLN A 144 2.06 -31.42 -44.72
C GLN A 144 0.78 -30.77 -45.26
N GLY A 145 0.89 -29.84 -46.21
CA GLY A 145 -0.25 -29.13 -46.81
C GLY A 145 -0.93 -28.13 -45.86
N THR A 146 -1.73 -27.21 -46.42
CA THR A 146 -2.28 -26.07 -45.68
C THR A 146 -3.51 -26.38 -44.80
N GLY A 147 -4.11 -27.56 -44.94
CA GLY A 147 -5.30 -27.97 -44.18
C GLY A 147 -5.02 -28.26 -42.71
N THR A 148 -6.09 -28.26 -41.91
CA THR A 148 -6.06 -28.57 -40.47
C THR A 148 -6.29 -30.05 -40.19
N LEU A 149 -5.46 -30.68 -39.35
CA LEU A 149 -5.72 -32.00 -38.77
C LEU A 149 -6.19 -31.85 -37.32
N THR A 150 -7.42 -32.26 -37.01
CA THR A 150 -7.89 -32.36 -35.63
C THR A 150 -7.47 -33.71 -35.03
N ILE A 151 -6.84 -33.71 -33.86
CA ILE A 151 -6.26 -34.92 -33.23
C ILE A 151 -6.97 -35.35 -31.95
N ASP A 152 -8.19 -34.86 -31.72
CA ASP A 152 -8.95 -35.10 -30.49
C ASP A 152 -9.13 -36.60 -30.19
N GLY A 153 -8.48 -37.09 -29.13
CA GLY A 153 -8.54 -38.49 -28.71
C GLY A 153 -7.48 -39.40 -29.34
N MET A 154 -6.57 -38.85 -30.14
CA MET A 154 -5.50 -39.62 -30.77
C MET A 154 -4.56 -40.23 -29.72
N THR A 155 -4.12 -41.47 -29.96
CA THR A 155 -3.13 -42.14 -29.13
C THR A 155 -1.92 -42.57 -29.97
N ALA A 156 -0.73 -42.12 -29.58
CA ALA A 156 0.56 -42.51 -30.16
C ALA A 156 1.60 -42.69 -29.05
N ALA A 157 1.79 -43.93 -28.60
CA ALA A 157 2.66 -44.23 -27.46
C ALA A 157 4.15 -43.95 -27.74
N ASN A 158 4.55 -43.94 -29.01
CA ASN A 158 5.91 -43.76 -29.52
C ASN A 158 5.84 -43.07 -30.90
N GLY A 159 6.97 -42.95 -31.60
CA GLY A 159 7.04 -42.27 -32.88
C GLY A 159 7.27 -40.77 -32.75
N ASP A 160 7.72 -40.17 -33.85
CA ASP A 160 7.93 -38.74 -33.97
C ASP A 160 6.88 -38.10 -34.90
N PHE A 161 6.03 -37.23 -34.36
CA PHE A 161 5.04 -36.52 -35.15
C PHE A 161 5.65 -35.23 -35.70
N LEU A 162 5.91 -35.17 -36.99
CA LEU A 162 6.50 -34.02 -37.67
C LEU A 162 5.41 -33.20 -38.36
N GLU A 163 5.22 -31.96 -37.95
CA GLU A 163 4.35 -31.01 -38.65
C GLU A 163 5.22 -30.07 -39.48
N THR A 164 5.29 -30.30 -40.79
CA THR A 164 6.09 -29.45 -41.68
C THR A 164 5.26 -28.31 -42.26
N GLN A 165 3.96 -28.51 -42.49
CA GLN A 165 3.06 -27.48 -43.02
C GLN A 165 1.62 -27.63 -42.49
N GLY A 166 0.91 -26.50 -42.44
CA GLY A 166 -0.52 -26.42 -42.14
C GLY A 166 -0.81 -26.24 -40.65
N THR A 167 -1.89 -26.87 -40.19
CA THR A 167 -2.32 -26.76 -38.80
C THR A 167 -2.66 -28.11 -38.17
N ILE A 168 -2.29 -28.30 -36.92
CA ILE A 168 -2.82 -29.34 -36.03
C ILE A 168 -3.72 -28.70 -34.97
N LEU A 169 -4.87 -29.30 -34.69
CA LEU A 169 -5.84 -28.82 -33.71
C LEU A 169 -6.15 -29.88 -32.65
N GLN A 170 -5.98 -29.49 -31.39
CA GLN A 170 -6.48 -30.18 -30.21
C GLN A 170 -7.59 -29.31 -29.59
N SER A 171 -8.84 -29.72 -29.74
CA SER A 171 -10.01 -28.98 -29.26
C SER A 171 -10.77 -29.67 -28.13
N SER A 172 -10.67 -30.99 -28.01
CA SER A 172 -11.41 -31.76 -27.02
C SER A 172 -10.81 -33.16 -26.78
N GLY A 173 -11.32 -33.89 -25.79
CA GLY A 173 -10.84 -35.25 -25.49
C GLY A 173 -9.43 -35.28 -24.87
N SER A 174 -8.85 -36.49 -24.81
CA SER A 174 -7.51 -36.73 -24.27
C SER A 174 -6.63 -37.33 -25.35
N THR A 175 -5.59 -36.60 -25.73
CA THR A 175 -4.63 -37.00 -26.74
C THR A 175 -3.30 -37.30 -26.09
N ASN A 176 -2.75 -38.48 -26.38
CA ASN A 176 -1.49 -38.95 -25.82
C ASN A 176 -0.52 -39.18 -26.96
N ILE A 177 0.57 -38.41 -27.01
CA ILE A 177 1.62 -38.59 -28.02
C ILE A 177 2.99 -38.64 -27.36
N LYS A 178 3.98 -39.23 -28.02
CA LYS A 178 5.35 -39.25 -27.53
C LYS A 178 6.09 -37.94 -27.83
N SER A 179 6.13 -37.56 -29.10
CA SER A 179 6.90 -36.42 -29.57
C SER A 179 6.16 -35.69 -30.68
N ILE A 180 6.27 -34.36 -30.70
CA ILE A 180 5.87 -33.54 -31.85
C ILE A 180 6.93 -32.48 -32.16
N ALA A 181 7.14 -32.21 -33.45
CA ALA A 181 7.91 -31.08 -33.95
C ALA A 181 7.03 -30.20 -34.84
N VAL A 182 6.65 -29.03 -34.32
CA VAL A 182 5.81 -28.04 -35.02
C VAL A 182 6.71 -27.14 -35.85
N GLY A 183 6.55 -27.18 -37.18
CA GLY A 183 7.35 -26.38 -38.10
C GLY A 183 8.79 -26.85 -38.15
N THR A 184 9.01 -28.11 -38.54
CA THR A 184 10.35 -28.72 -38.60
C THR A 184 10.95 -28.70 -40.01
N GLY A 185 12.24 -28.39 -40.11
CA GLY A 185 13.04 -28.39 -41.35
C GLY A 185 13.06 -27.04 -42.08
N THR A 186 14.15 -26.76 -42.77
CA THR A 186 14.36 -25.48 -43.47
C THR A 186 13.25 -25.19 -44.50
N GLY A 187 12.67 -23.99 -44.43
CA GLY A 187 11.61 -23.54 -45.34
C GLY A 187 10.20 -24.01 -44.97
N ASN A 188 10.05 -24.82 -43.93
CA ASN A 188 8.76 -25.30 -43.43
C ASN A 188 8.17 -24.35 -42.38
N SER A 189 6.85 -24.23 -42.37
CA SER A 189 6.10 -23.40 -41.41
C SER A 189 4.79 -24.07 -41.01
N ALA A 190 4.56 -24.25 -39.71
CA ALA A 190 3.37 -24.94 -39.22
C ALA A 190 2.82 -24.38 -37.90
N ILE A 191 1.56 -24.71 -37.59
CA ILE A 191 0.82 -24.16 -36.45
C ILE A 191 0.11 -25.28 -35.68
N MET A 192 0.38 -25.40 -34.39
CA MET A 192 -0.43 -26.23 -33.50
C MET A 192 -1.34 -25.35 -32.63
N ASN A 193 -2.64 -25.67 -32.58
CA ASN A 193 -3.61 -24.98 -31.74
C ASN A 193 -4.17 -25.94 -30.68
N VAL A 194 -4.16 -25.52 -29.43
CA VAL A 194 -4.83 -26.17 -28.29
C VAL A 194 -5.92 -25.25 -27.78
N THR A 195 -7.17 -25.57 -28.11
CA THR A 195 -8.35 -24.80 -27.74
C THR A 195 -9.23 -25.50 -26.68
N GLY A 196 -8.86 -26.71 -26.26
CA GLY A 196 -9.55 -27.48 -25.23
C GLY A 196 -9.00 -28.91 -25.10
N GLY A 197 -9.59 -29.70 -24.20
CA GLY A 197 -9.14 -31.07 -23.92
C GLY A 197 -7.78 -31.15 -23.20
N THR A 198 -7.15 -32.32 -23.28
CA THR A 198 -5.83 -32.60 -22.67
C THR A 198 -4.89 -33.18 -23.72
N LEU A 199 -3.72 -32.55 -23.89
CA LEU A 199 -2.61 -33.06 -24.69
C LEU A 199 -1.48 -33.47 -23.73
N THR A 200 -1.16 -34.76 -23.70
CA THR A 200 -0.11 -35.28 -22.82
C THR A 200 1.01 -35.88 -23.64
N PHE A 201 2.22 -35.37 -23.41
CA PHE A 201 3.44 -35.92 -23.94
C PHE A 201 3.94 -36.99 -22.98
N THR A 202 3.72 -38.26 -23.32
CA THR A 202 4.01 -39.43 -22.47
C THR A 202 4.94 -40.41 -23.17
N GLY A 203 5.55 -41.33 -22.43
CA GLY A 203 6.25 -42.46 -23.04
C GLY A 203 6.88 -43.40 -22.02
N THR A 204 7.31 -44.56 -22.48
CA THR A 204 7.95 -45.59 -21.65
C THR A 204 9.44 -45.29 -21.44
N GLY A 205 9.75 -44.27 -20.63
CA GLY A 205 11.12 -44.02 -20.17
C GLY A 205 11.47 -44.90 -18.96
N LEU A 206 12.76 -45.17 -18.73
CA LEU A 206 13.23 -45.74 -17.46
C LEU A 206 12.96 -44.72 -16.35
N VAL A 207 12.22 -45.13 -15.32
CA VAL A 207 11.95 -44.31 -14.13
C VAL A 207 13.28 -43.92 -13.49
N GLY A 208 13.52 -42.64 -13.25
CA GLY A 208 14.74 -42.15 -12.58
C GLY A 208 15.94 -41.84 -13.49
N VAL A 209 15.74 -41.75 -14.83
CA VAL A 209 16.81 -41.38 -15.77
C VAL A 209 16.61 -39.93 -16.27
N PRO A 210 17.66 -39.07 -16.20
CA PRO A 210 17.62 -37.72 -16.76
C PRO A 210 17.30 -37.72 -18.26
N CYS A 211 16.72 -36.63 -18.76
CA CYS A 211 16.39 -36.55 -20.17
C CYS A 211 17.64 -36.42 -21.06
N SER A 212 18.21 -37.53 -21.53
CA SER A 212 19.43 -37.56 -22.36
C SER A 212 19.18 -37.96 -23.83
N SER A 213 18.21 -38.84 -24.09
CA SER A 213 17.72 -39.18 -25.43
C SER A 213 16.40 -39.96 -25.28
N GLN A 214 15.44 -39.73 -26.18
CA GLN A 214 14.13 -40.41 -26.23
C GLN A 214 13.06 -40.02 -25.18
N CYS A 215 13.13 -38.82 -24.60
CA CYS A 215 12.09 -38.28 -23.74
C CYS A 215 10.83 -37.91 -24.53
N PRO A 216 9.65 -37.84 -23.89
CA PRO A 216 8.53 -37.12 -24.48
C PRO A 216 8.93 -35.68 -24.78
N ALA A 217 8.64 -35.20 -25.99
CA ALA A 217 9.22 -33.94 -26.48
C ALA A 217 8.22 -33.08 -27.24
N LEU A 218 8.17 -31.79 -26.89
CA LEU A 218 7.57 -30.74 -27.70
C LEU A 218 8.68 -29.89 -28.31
N ARG A 219 8.77 -29.84 -29.64
CA ARG A 219 9.69 -28.97 -30.37
C ARG A 219 8.88 -28.02 -31.23
N ILE A 220 9.23 -26.74 -31.21
CA ILE A 220 8.54 -25.68 -31.97
C ILE A 220 9.60 -24.92 -32.76
N GLY A 221 9.48 -24.84 -34.08
CA GLY A 221 10.50 -24.27 -34.95
C GLY A 221 11.79 -25.09 -34.88
N ASP A 222 11.75 -26.31 -35.39
CA ASP A 222 12.82 -27.30 -35.27
C ASP A 222 13.71 -27.33 -36.52
N PHE A 223 15.03 -27.51 -36.38
CA PHE A 223 16.00 -27.67 -37.48
C PHE A 223 15.85 -26.66 -38.65
N GLY A 224 15.76 -25.37 -38.33
CA GLY A 224 15.64 -24.30 -39.35
C GLY A 224 14.22 -24.01 -39.84
N GLY A 225 13.21 -24.72 -39.33
CA GLY A 225 11.80 -24.45 -39.62
C GLY A 225 11.19 -23.38 -38.71
N ALA A 226 9.96 -22.97 -39.05
CA ALA A 226 9.17 -21.98 -38.30
C ALA A 226 7.93 -22.61 -37.67
N GLY A 227 7.82 -22.59 -36.34
CA GLY A 227 6.69 -23.21 -35.63
C GLY A 227 5.94 -22.22 -34.75
N ILE A 228 4.61 -22.33 -34.72
CA ILE A 228 3.77 -21.60 -33.77
C ILE A 228 2.89 -22.58 -32.99
N PHE A 229 2.94 -22.52 -31.67
CA PHE A 229 2.06 -23.28 -30.79
C PHE A 229 1.15 -22.31 -30.03
N ASN A 230 -0.15 -22.37 -30.24
CA ASN A 230 -1.12 -21.52 -29.55
C ASN A 230 -1.94 -22.35 -28.55
N GLN A 231 -1.96 -21.94 -27.29
CA GLN A 231 -2.81 -22.50 -26.25
C GLN A 231 -3.77 -21.42 -25.73
N SER A 232 -5.05 -21.56 -26.02
CA SER A 232 -6.11 -20.67 -25.51
C SER A 232 -6.93 -21.28 -24.38
N ALA A 233 -6.95 -22.61 -24.27
CA ALA A 233 -7.55 -23.35 -23.16
C ALA A 233 -6.95 -24.78 -23.09
N GLY A 234 -7.59 -25.67 -22.33
CA GLY A 234 -7.14 -27.06 -22.19
C GLY A 234 -5.88 -27.23 -21.35
N THR A 235 -5.41 -28.46 -21.25
CA THR A 235 -4.20 -28.83 -20.48
C THR A 235 -3.15 -29.42 -21.41
N VAL A 236 -1.91 -28.93 -21.33
CA VAL A 236 -0.74 -29.50 -21.99
C VAL A 236 0.20 -30.01 -20.91
N ASN A 237 0.55 -31.29 -20.96
CA ASN A 237 1.47 -31.92 -20.00
C ASN A 237 2.73 -32.37 -20.73
N ILE A 238 3.89 -31.85 -20.34
CA ILE A 238 5.19 -32.26 -20.88
C ILE A 238 5.88 -33.18 -19.88
N GLY A 239 5.85 -34.48 -20.16
CA GLY A 239 6.30 -35.53 -19.25
C GLY A 239 5.14 -36.19 -18.48
N SER A 240 5.46 -37.26 -17.75
CA SER A 240 4.51 -38.02 -16.93
C SER A 240 5.15 -38.44 -15.60
N ALA A 241 4.36 -39.02 -14.68
CA ALA A 241 4.91 -39.55 -13.43
C ALA A 241 6.08 -40.53 -13.72
N GLY A 242 7.23 -40.28 -13.09
CA GLY A 242 8.47 -41.02 -13.32
C GLY A 242 9.21 -40.77 -14.64
N VAL A 243 8.70 -39.94 -15.56
CA VAL A 243 9.29 -39.76 -16.91
C VAL A 243 9.48 -38.28 -17.24
N ALA A 244 10.74 -37.86 -17.29
CA ALA A 244 11.12 -36.50 -17.66
C ALA A 244 10.71 -36.15 -19.10
N GLY A 245 10.11 -34.99 -19.30
CA GLY A 245 9.78 -34.44 -20.62
C GLY A 245 10.75 -33.34 -21.06
N SER A 246 10.72 -33.00 -22.35
CA SER A 246 11.47 -31.87 -22.91
C SER A 246 10.57 -30.93 -23.70
N MET A 247 10.81 -29.63 -23.58
CA MET A 247 10.19 -28.59 -24.40
C MET A 247 11.28 -27.71 -24.99
N ASN A 248 11.30 -27.52 -26.31
CA ASN A 248 12.27 -26.64 -26.97
C ASN A 248 11.52 -25.70 -27.93
N ILE A 249 11.63 -24.39 -27.68
CA ILE A 249 10.99 -23.34 -28.48
C ILE A 249 12.07 -22.63 -29.29
N GLY A 250 12.08 -22.73 -30.61
CA GLY A 250 13.18 -22.30 -31.46
C GLY A 250 14.38 -23.21 -31.28
N ASN A 251 14.33 -24.40 -31.89
CA ASN A 251 15.29 -25.47 -31.68
C ASN A 251 16.21 -25.66 -32.90
N GLN A 252 17.51 -25.82 -32.68
CA GLN A 252 18.50 -26.23 -33.69
C GLN A 252 18.48 -25.37 -34.97
N GLY A 253 18.39 -24.05 -34.83
CA GLY A 253 18.42 -23.07 -35.91
C GLY A 253 17.06 -22.65 -36.44
N GLY A 254 15.97 -23.14 -35.84
CA GLY A 254 14.61 -22.76 -36.21
C GLY A 254 14.05 -21.59 -35.38
N THR A 255 12.89 -21.11 -35.82
CA THR A 255 12.13 -20.02 -35.20
C THR A 255 10.85 -20.57 -34.58
N GLY A 256 10.80 -20.64 -33.25
CA GLY A 256 9.64 -21.16 -32.53
C GLY A 256 8.93 -20.08 -31.72
N THR A 257 7.60 -20.15 -31.68
CA THR A 257 6.79 -19.30 -30.80
C THR A 257 5.74 -20.14 -30.06
N TYR A 258 5.69 -20.04 -28.74
CA TYR A 258 4.60 -20.56 -27.93
C TYR A 258 3.77 -19.38 -27.41
N ASN A 259 2.48 -19.32 -27.76
CA ASN A 259 1.53 -18.34 -27.26
C ASN A 259 0.53 -19.00 -26.31
N MET A 260 0.57 -18.65 -25.03
CA MET A 260 -0.38 -19.08 -24.02
C MET A 260 -1.26 -17.90 -23.58
N SER A 261 -2.55 -17.98 -23.90
CA SER A 261 -3.56 -17.01 -23.45
C SER A 261 -4.56 -17.58 -22.45
N GLY A 262 -4.54 -18.91 -22.23
CA GLY A 262 -5.38 -19.59 -21.26
C GLY A 262 -5.02 -21.07 -21.10
N GLY A 263 -5.72 -21.79 -20.21
CA GLY A 263 -5.45 -23.19 -19.94
C GLY A 263 -4.30 -23.43 -18.95
N THR A 264 -3.73 -24.63 -18.98
CA THR A 264 -2.61 -25.03 -18.11
C THR A 264 -1.51 -25.72 -18.92
N LEU A 265 -0.25 -25.32 -18.70
CA LEU A 265 0.94 -26.00 -19.19
C LEU A 265 1.72 -26.55 -17.99
N ASN A 266 1.82 -27.86 -17.88
CA ASN A 266 2.56 -28.53 -16.82
C ASN A 266 3.90 -29.04 -17.36
N LEU A 267 4.98 -28.63 -16.70
CA LEU A 267 6.35 -29.03 -16.98
C LEU A 267 6.90 -29.77 -15.74
N GLY A 268 7.22 -31.07 -15.85
CA GLY A 268 7.98 -31.81 -14.82
C GLY A 268 7.41 -33.15 -14.37
N VAL A 269 8.28 -33.93 -13.70
CA VAL A 269 7.99 -35.19 -13.02
C VAL A 269 7.58 -34.93 -11.57
N PHE A 270 6.53 -35.59 -11.08
CA PHE A 270 6.23 -35.61 -9.65
C PHE A 270 7.22 -36.53 -8.92
N GLY A 271 8.10 -35.98 -8.07
CA GLY A 271 8.75 -36.75 -6.98
C GLY A 271 10.21 -37.21 -7.15
N ASP A 272 10.99 -36.70 -8.11
CA ASP A 272 12.45 -36.96 -8.18
C ASP A 272 13.23 -35.73 -8.68
N VAL A 273 14.20 -35.27 -7.88
CA VAL A 273 15.03 -34.09 -8.16
C VAL A 273 16.23 -34.38 -9.08
N ASN A 274 16.52 -35.65 -9.38
CA ASN A 274 17.65 -36.05 -10.22
C ASN A 274 17.27 -36.31 -11.69
N SER A 275 15.97 -36.48 -11.98
CA SER A 275 15.42 -36.74 -13.32
C SER A 275 14.74 -35.50 -13.89
N ALA A 276 15.50 -34.40 -13.97
CA ALA A 276 15.01 -33.09 -14.35
C ALA A 276 14.52 -33.07 -15.81
N GLY A 277 13.26 -32.69 -16.02
CA GLY A 277 12.78 -32.30 -17.34
C GLY A 277 13.49 -31.05 -17.83
N LEU A 278 13.62 -30.90 -19.15
CA LEU A 278 14.49 -29.90 -19.75
C LEU A 278 13.71 -29.02 -20.70
N TYR A 279 13.55 -27.75 -20.33
CA TYR A 279 12.73 -26.79 -21.06
C TYR A 279 13.59 -25.60 -21.48
N SER A 280 13.71 -25.35 -22.78
CA SER A 280 14.56 -24.29 -23.32
C SER A 280 13.79 -23.42 -24.31
N VAL A 281 14.04 -22.12 -24.22
CA VAL A 281 13.63 -21.12 -25.21
C VAL A 281 14.89 -20.70 -25.95
N GLY A 282 14.99 -20.99 -27.25
CA GLY A 282 16.13 -20.64 -28.10
C GLY A 282 17.30 -21.63 -28.03
N ARG A 283 17.03 -22.94 -27.97
CA ARG A 283 18.07 -23.98 -27.87
C ARG A 283 18.87 -24.17 -29.17
N SER A 284 20.20 -24.24 -29.09
CA SER A 284 21.05 -24.56 -30.25
C SER A 284 22.34 -25.27 -29.87
N THR A 285 22.57 -26.51 -30.30
CA THR A 285 23.79 -27.24 -29.95
C THR A 285 25.00 -26.93 -30.84
N THR A 286 24.90 -25.98 -31.78
CA THR A 286 26.00 -25.64 -32.71
C THR A 286 26.08 -24.14 -33.00
N ASN A 287 27.28 -23.62 -33.24
CA ASN A 287 27.53 -22.21 -33.54
C ASN A 287 27.10 -21.76 -34.96
N THR A 288 26.56 -22.68 -35.76
CA THR A 288 26.12 -22.44 -37.16
C THR A 288 24.61 -22.34 -37.33
N ARG A 289 23.84 -22.51 -36.24
CA ARG A 289 22.38 -22.64 -36.29
C ARG A 289 21.71 -21.55 -35.46
N ASN A 290 21.30 -20.48 -36.13
CA ASN A 290 20.68 -19.33 -35.49
C ASN A 290 19.28 -19.65 -34.96
N SER A 291 19.10 -19.87 -33.65
CA SER A 291 17.80 -20.25 -33.10
C SER A 291 17.05 -19.06 -32.50
N VAL A 292 15.74 -18.98 -32.74
CA VAL A 292 14.89 -17.90 -32.22
C VAL A 292 13.73 -18.51 -31.45
N GLY A 293 13.73 -18.37 -30.12
CA GLY A 293 12.67 -18.86 -29.25
C GLY A 293 11.86 -17.72 -28.64
N VAL A 294 10.53 -17.77 -28.76
CA VAL A 294 9.63 -16.81 -28.11
C VAL A 294 8.57 -17.54 -27.30
N PHE A 295 8.48 -17.25 -26.01
CA PHE A 295 7.46 -17.78 -25.11
C PHE A 295 6.58 -16.66 -24.56
N ASN A 296 5.35 -16.54 -25.06
CA ASN A 296 4.39 -15.53 -24.65
C ASN A 296 3.36 -16.13 -23.71
N ILE A 297 3.22 -15.56 -22.52
CA ILE A 297 2.24 -15.92 -21.49
C ILE A 297 1.41 -14.66 -21.20
N SER A 298 0.20 -14.62 -21.73
CA SER A 298 -0.77 -13.55 -21.53
C SER A 298 -1.97 -13.98 -20.68
N GLY A 299 -2.09 -15.27 -20.37
CA GLY A 299 -3.11 -15.85 -19.50
C GLY A 299 -2.88 -17.32 -19.20
N GLY A 300 -3.68 -17.88 -18.29
CA GLY A 300 -3.55 -19.28 -17.84
C GLY A 300 -2.42 -19.52 -16.84
N LEU A 301 -2.05 -20.79 -16.67
CA LEU A 301 -1.03 -21.24 -15.71
C LEU A 301 0.06 -22.07 -16.38
N VAL A 302 1.30 -21.59 -16.36
CA VAL A 302 2.51 -22.39 -16.60
C VAL A 302 3.03 -22.86 -15.25
N SER A 303 3.12 -24.17 -15.05
CA SER A 303 3.59 -24.77 -13.80
C SER A 303 4.84 -25.60 -14.04
N VAL A 304 5.98 -25.11 -13.56
CA VAL A 304 7.26 -25.85 -13.52
C VAL A 304 7.36 -26.54 -12.16
N ASN A 305 7.15 -27.85 -12.16
CA ASN A 305 7.10 -28.68 -10.95
C ASN A 305 8.37 -29.49 -10.71
N ALA A 306 9.24 -29.62 -11.71
CA ALA A 306 10.56 -30.23 -11.62
C ALA A 306 11.35 -29.91 -12.91
N GLY A 307 12.67 -29.73 -12.80
CA GLY A 307 13.54 -29.49 -13.94
C GLY A 307 14.02 -28.05 -14.09
N GLU A 308 14.64 -27.78 -15.24
CA GLU A 308 15.27 -26.50 -15.53
C GLU A 308 14.53 -25.82 -16.69
N LEU A 309 13.96 -24.64 -16.43
CA LEU A 309 13.46 -23.75 -17.48
C LEU A 309 14.56 -22.73 -17.80
N VAL A 310 15.17 -22.86 -18.96
CA VAL A 310 16.28 -22.02 -19.42
C VAL A 310 15.79 -21.10 -20.52
N ASN A 311 15.85 -19.79 -20.28
CA ASN A 311 15.63 -18.79 -21.30
C ASN A 311 16.92 -18.59 -22.10
N GLY A 312 17.22 -19.53 -22.98
CA GLY A 312 18.44 -19.60 -23.77
C GLY A 312 18.89 -21.03 -23.99
N ASP A 313 20.04 -21.19 -24.65
CA ASP A 313 20.65 -22.49 -24.82
C ASP A 313 21.30 -23.03 -23.55
N ARG A 314 21.08 -24.30 -23.29
CA ARG A 314 21.58 -24.99 -22.09
C ARG A 314 22.95 -25.64 -22.34
N ASP A 315 23.24 -25.99 -23.58
CA ASP A 315 24.43 -26.76 -23.91
C ASP A 315 25.60 -25.78 -24.15
N VAL A 316 26.79 -26.03 -23.58
CA VAL A 316 27.94 -25.13 -23.77
C VAL A 316 28.45 -25.28 -25.20
N ILE A 317 28.23 -24.26 -26.03
CA ILE A 317 28.77 -24.20 -27.39
C ILE A 317 30.17 -23.58 -27.37
N GLU A 318 31.22 -24.41 -27.38
CA GLU A 318 32.60 -23.94 -27.47
C GLU A 318 32.82 -23.18 -28.81
N GLY A 319 33.24 -21.91 -28.73
CA GLY A 319 33.53 -21.09 -29.91
C GLY A 319 32.31 -20.52 -30.66
N ALA A 320 31.14 -20.40 -30.02
CA ALA A 320 29.99 -19.70 -30.60
C ALA A 320 30.22 -18.18 -30.70
N THR A 321 29.80 -17.58 -31.83
CA THR A 321 29.73 -16.13 -31.98
C THR A 321 28.38 -15.61 -31.47
N LEU A 322 28.40 -14.38 -30.93
CA LEU A 322 27.32 -13.68 -30.20
C LEU A 322 25.92 -13.63 -30.85
N ALA A 323 25.79 -14.01 -32.12
CA ALA A 323 24.59 -13.79 -32.94
C ALA A 323 23.81 -15.08 -33.28
N ALA A 324 24.15 -16.21 -32.63
CA ALA A 324 23.64 -17.53 -33.01
C ALA A 324 22.37 -17.98 -32.26
N THR A 325 21.89 -17.25 -31.27
CA THR A 325 20.63 -17.58 -30.57
C THR A 325 19.95 -16.28 -30.12
N SER A 326 18.62 -16.32 -30.02
CA SER A 326 17.85 -15.28 -29.32
C SER A 326 16.68 -15.94 -28.60
N SER A 327 16.46 -15.52 -27.36
CA SER A 327 15.46 -16.13 -26.48
C SER A 327 14.67 -15.04 -25.77
N THR A 328 13.33 -15.09 -25.88
CA THR A 328 12.46 -14.09 -25.28
C THR A 328 11.29 -14.76 -24.59
N THR A 329 11.16 -14.52 -23.28
CA THR A 329 9.99 -14.90 -22.50
C THR A 329 9.22 -13.63 -22.12
N ASN A 330 7.94 -13.55 -22.50
CA ASN A 330 7.05 -12.45 -22.18
C ASN A 330 5.93 -12.93 -21.26
N LEU A 331 5.93 -12.47 -20.02
CA LEU A 331 4.90 -12.72 -19.03
C LEU A 331 4.10 -11.43 -18.81
N SER A 332 3.04 -11.24 -19.59
CA SER A 332 2.19 -10.04 -19.58
C SER A 332 0.84 -10.24 -18.89
N GLY A 333 0.48 -11.50 -18.65
CA GLY A 333 -0.70 -11.93 -17.90
C GLY A 333 -0.55 -13.40 -17.47
N GLY A 334 -1.52 -13.94 -16.74
CA GLY A 334 -1.44 -15.32 -16.23
C GLY A 334 -0.33 -15.52 -15.19
N ILE A 335 0.00 -16.79 -14.93
CA ILE A 335 0.95 -17.19 -13.88
C ILE A 335 2.03 -18.10 -14.48
N LEU A 336 3.30 -17.76 -14.26
CA LEU A 336 4.43 -18.69 -14.33
C LEU A 336 4.83 -19.07 -12.91
N ARG A 337 4.63 -20.34 -12.53
CA ARG A 337 4.94 -20.85 -11.20
C ARG A 337 6.12 -21.81 -11.26
N VAL A 338 7.16 -21.54 -10.48
CA VAL A 338 8.37 -22.35 -10.36
C VAL A 338 8.49 -22.84 -8.93
N ARG A 339 8.40 -24.16 -8.75
CA ARG A 339 8.31 -24.81 -7.42
C ARG A 339 9.01 -26.16 -7.42
N ASN A 340 9.04 -26.81 -6.25
CA ASN A 340 9.46 -28.21 -6.10
C ASN A 340 10.83 -28.52 -6.73
N GLY A 341 11.89 -27.84 -6.27
CA GLY A 341 13.26 -28.09 -6.75
C GLY A 341 13.55 -27.71 -8.21
N ALA A 342 12.58 -27.16 -8.95
CA ALA A 342 12.82 -26.59 -10.28
C ALA A 342 13.48 -25.22 -10.21
N ASN A 343 14.22 -24.82 -11.25
CA ASN A 343 14.77 -23.46 -11.37
C ASN A 343 14.35 -22.78 -12.68
N LEU A 344 14.38 -21.44 -12.63
CA LEU A 344 14.28 -20.55 -13.77
C LEU A 344 15.63 -19.86 -13.97
N TRP A 345 16.22 -20.08 -15.16
CA TRP A 345 17.46 -19.45 -15.58
C TRP A 345 17.17 -18.38 -16.61
N LEU A 346 17.65 -17.16 -16.37
CA LEU A 346 17.36 -16.00 -17.20
C LEU A 346 18.19 -15.96 -18.49
N SER A 347 19.35 -16.64 -18.53
CA SER A 347 20.19 -16.82 -19.72
C SER A 347 20.72 -18.23 -19.93
N ALA A 348 21.27 -18.40 -21.14
CA ALA A 348 22.06 -19.52 -21.61
C ALA A 348 23.37 -19.74 -20.83
N ALA A 349 24.04 -20.87 -21.11
CA ALA A 349 25.26 -21.27 -20.41
C ALA A 349 26.50 -20.42 -20.70
N ASN A 350 26.68 -19.90 -21.91
CA ASN A 350 27.95 -19.36 -22.40
C ASN A 350 27.73 -18.12 -23.27
N ASN A 351 27.70 -16.89 -22.72
CA ASN A 351 27.65 -15.70 -23.56
C ASN A 351 27.94 -14.36 -22.85
N ALA A 352 29.20 -14.08 -22.51
CA ALA A 352 29.55 -12.91 -21.69
C ALA A 352 29.46 -11.53 -22.40
N ASN A 353 29.28 -11.48 -23.73
CA ASN A 353 29.56 -10.24 -24.48
C ASN A 353 28.36 -9.60 -25.22
N ALA A 354 27.17 -10.22 -25.26
CA ALA A 354 25.95 -9.64 -25.87
C ALA A 354 24.67 -10.24 -25.27
N ILE A 355 23.61 -9.42 -25.16
CA ILE A 355 22.31 -9.85 -24.63
C ILE A 355 21.61 -10.75 -25.66
N ASP A 356 21.52 -12.04 -25.35
CA ASP A 356 20.83 -13.07 -26.14
C ASP A 356 19.43 -13.36 -25.55
N SER A 357 19.32 -13.29 -24.22
CA SER A 357 18.16 -13.73 -23.45
C SER A 357 17.41 -12.56 -22.81
N ARG A 358 16.10 -12.48 -23.06
CA ARG A 358 15.21 -11.47 -22.48
C ARG A 358 14.06 -12.11 -21.73
N PHE A 359 13.81 -11.66 -20.50
CA PHE A 359 12.62 -12.01 -19.75
C PHE A 359 11.87 -10.72 -19.40
N ASN A 360 10.63 -10.59 -19.87
CA ASN A 360 9.79 -9.43 -19.66
C ASN A 360 8.62 -9.78 -18.74
N LEU A 361 8.59 -9.22 -17.53
CA LEU A 361 7.48 -9.30 -16.61
C LEU A 361 6.69 -7.99 -16.62
N SER A 362 5.42 -8.03 -17.02
CA SER A 362 4.63 -6.81 -17.27
C SER A 362 3.15 -7.00 -17.01
N GLY A 363 2.41 -5.90 -16.97
CA GLY A 363 0.95 -5.92 -16.94
C GLY A 363 0.41 -6.69 -15.73
N THR A 364 -0.41 -7.71 -16.00
CA THR A 364 -1.00 -8.56 -14.94
C THR A 364 -0.26 -9.88 -14.76
N GLY A 365 0.91 -10.05 -15.41
CA GLY A 365 1.72 -11.25 -15.32
C GLY A 365 2.23 -11.48 -13.91
N VAL A 366 2.23 -12.74 -13.48
CA VAL A 366 2.70 -13.15 -12.15
C VAL A 366 3.76 -14.23 -12.27
N LEU A 367 4.97 -13.96 -11.77
CA LEU A 367 6.01 -14.95 -11.50
C LEU A 367 5.90 -15.42 -10.04
N GLU A 368 5.48 -16.65 -9.82
CA GLU A 368 5.44 -17.28 -8.50
C GLU A 368 6.70 -18.12 -8.26
N ILE A 369 7.56 -17.66 -7.34
CA ILE A 369 8.89 -18.24 -7.13
C ILE A 369 9.42 -18.00 -5.70
N GLY A 370 10.10 -19.00 -5.13
CA GLY A 370 10.76 -18.93 -3.81
C GLY A 370 12.08 -19.74 -3.80
N ASP A 371 12.72 -19.90 -2.64
CA ASP A 371 14.09 -20.44 -2.49
C ASP A 371 15.11 -19.71 -3.42
N GLY A 372 16.23 -20.36 -3.75
CA GLY A 372 17.18 -19.96 -4.77
C GLY A 372 16.76 -20.28 -6.20
N ARG A 373 15.47 -20.30 -6.54
CA ARG A 373 15.03 -20.81 -7.86
C ARG A 373 15.18 -19.81 -9.02
N LEU A 374 15.32 -18.53 -8.72
CA LEU A 374 15.54 -17.47 -9.72
C LEU A 374 17.04 -17.25 -9.89
N GLN A 375 17.58 -17.73 -11.00
CA GLN A 375 19.01 -17.78 -11.26
C GLN A 375 19.37 -16.97 -12.51
N ASP A 376 20.61 -16.50 -12.56
CA ASP A 376 21.12 -15.63 -13.60
C ASP A 376 21.42 -16.41 -14.89
N ASN A 377 22.46 -17.23 -14.88
CA ASN A 377 22.96 -17.95 -16.05
C ASN A 377 23.13 -19.44 -15.76
N TYR A 378 22.63 -20.27 -16.68
CA TYR A 378 22.71 -21.72 -16.51
C TYR A 378 24.16 -22.20 -16.46
N GLY A 379 24.54 -23.02 -15.48
CA GLY A 379 25.87 -23.65 -15.43
C GLY A 379 27.06 -22.72 -15.17
N GLY A 380 26.85 -21.43 -14.87
CA GLY A 380 27.90 -20.51 -14.40
C GLY A 380 28.85 -19.99 -15.48
N GLY A 381 28.58 -20.21 -16.77
CA GLY A 381 29.48 -19.84 -17.87
C GLY A 381 29.30 -18.40 -18.39
N GLY A 382 28.54 -17.55 -17.68
CA GLY A 382 28.53 -16.11 -17.89
C GLY A 382 27.62 -15.62 -19.02
N GLY A 383 26.53 -16.30 -19.33
CA GLY A 383 25.51 -15.81 -20.28
C GLY A 383 24.87 -14.49 -19.85
N ALA A 384 24.84 -13.49 -20.73
CA ALA A 384 24.15 -12.23 -20.48
C ALA A 384 22.62 -12.37 -20.65
N TYR A 385 21.87 -11.71 -19.76
CA TYR A 385 20.41 -11.61 -19.81
C TYR A 385 19.96 -10.17 -19.58
N GLU A 386 18.72 -9.90 -20.00
CA GLU A 386 17.96 -8.72 -19.61
C GLU A 386 16.67 -9.16 -18.93
N PHE A 387 16.52 -8.83 -17.66
CA PHE A 387 15.31 -9.10 -16.89
C PHE A 387 14.55 -7.81 -16.65
N ASN A 388 13.51 -7.58 -17.46
CA ASN A 388 12.72 -6.37 -17.47
C ASN A 388 11.47 -6.53 -16.60
N LEU A 389 11.27 -5.57 -15.70
CA LEU A 389 10.21 -5.52 -14.72
C LEU A 389 9.36 -4.26 -14.95
N ASN A 390 8.24 -4.40 -15.66
CA ASN A 390 7.38 -3.32 -16.14
C ASN A 390 5.95 -3.43 -15.58
N GLY A 391 5.81 -3.44 -14.25
CA GLY A 391 4.52 -3.44 -13.55
C GLY A 391 3.92 -4.81 -13.22
N GLY A 392 4.52 -5.92 -13.67
CA GLY A 392 4.08 -7.27 -13.30
C GLY A 392 4.43 -7.63 -11.84
N THR A 393 4.02 -8.82 -11.40
CA THR A 393 4.19 -9.27 -10.01
C THR A 393 5.20 -10.40 -9.88
N ILE A 394 6.17 -10.26 -8.98
CA ILE A 394 6.92 -11.39 -8.41
C ILE A 394 6.26 -11.72 -7.07
N ARG A 395 5.72 -12.93 -6.94
CA ARG A 395 5.10 -13.42 -5.71
C ARG A 395 5.91 -14.57 -5.11
N VAL A 396 6.27 -14.42 -3.85
CA VAL A 396 6.99 -15.47 -3.12
C VAL A 396 6.04 -16.61 -2.77
N ILE A 397 6.48 -17.84 -3.03
CA ILE A 397 5.76 -19.08 -2.69
C ILE A 397 6.71 -20.08 -2.06
N ASP A 398 6.16 -21.06 -1.36
CA ASP A 398 6.85 -22.19 -0.68
C ASP A 398 7.81 -21.77 0.45
N SER A 399 8.76 -20.88 0.18
CA SER A 399 9.84 -20.45 1.06
C SER A 399 10.43 -19.11 0.59
N ALA A 400 11.23 -18.48 1.46
CA ALA A 400 11.76 -17.15 1.15
C ALA A 400 12.60 -17.17 -0.14
N LEU A 401 12.32 -16.24 -1.05
CA LEU A 401 13.11 -16.07 -2.27
C LEU A 401 14.50 -15.55 -1.89
N VAL A 402 15.55 -16.14 -2.44
CA VAL A 402 16.92 -15.62 -2.35
C VAL A 402 17.50 -15.59 -3.75
N THR A 403 17.87 -14.43 -4.24
CA THR A 403 18.38 -14.31 -5.61
C THR A 403 19.46 -13.25 -5.72
N SER A 404 20.38 -13.46 -6.66
CA SER A 404 21.43 -12.50 -7.01
C SER A 404 21.24 -11.92 -8.41
N VAL A 405 20.07 -12.13 -9.03
CA VAL A 405 19.82 -11.65 -10.39
C VAL A 405 19.71 -10.13 -10.43
N ASN A 406 20.32 -9.52 -11.43
CA ASN A 406 20.13 -8.11 -11.75
C ASN A 406 18.79 -7.94 -12.48
N ALA A 407 18.12 -6.82 -12.30
CA ALA A 407 16.90 -6.52 -13.05
C ALA A 407 16.77 -5.04 -13.39
N ILE A 408 15.99 -4.76 -14.44
CA ILE A 408 15.70 -3.43 -14.93
C ILE A 408 14.23 -3.13 -14.66
N LEU A 409 13.98 -2.20 -13.74
CA LEU A 409 12.67 -1.65 -13.45
C LEU A 409 12.30 -0.63 -14.53
N LEU A 410 11.16 -0.83 -15.16
CA LEU A 410 10.68 0.00 -16.26
C LEU A 410 9.35 0.67 -15.86
N GLY A 411 9.30 1.99 -15.98
CA GLY A 411 8.06 2.77 -15.87
C GLY A 411 7.23 2.54 -14.60
N GLY A 412 5.95 2.89 -14.68
CA GLY A 412 5.01 2.77 -13.57
C GLY A 412 5.10 3.91 -12.54
N SER A 413 4.42 3.70 -11.43
CA SER A 413 4.26 4.66 -10.32
C SER A 413 4.26 3.90 -8.99
N ALA A 414 4.16 4.61 -7.86
CA ALA A 414 3.95 3.99 -6.55
C ALA A 414 2.75 3.02 -6.48
N ALA A 415 1.78 3.13 -7.39
CA ALA A 415 0.59 2.28 -7.44
C ALA A 415 0.64 1.16 -8.50
N THR A 416 1.51 1.30 -9.51
CA THR A 416 1.51 0.44 -10.72
C THR A 416 2.89 -0.05 -11.12
N GLY A 417 3.91 0.22 -10.29
CA GLY A 417 5.25 -0.31 -10.47
C GLY A 417 5.31 -1.83 -10.31
N THR A 418 6.50 -2.38 -10.42
CA THR A 418 6.71 -3.82 -10.25
C THR A 418 6.35 -4.24 -8.83
N GLN A 419 5.41 -5.17 -8.73
CA GLN A 419 4.92 -5.67 -7.45
C GLN A 419 5.88 -6.74 -6.93
N LEU A 420 6.54 -6.48 -5.80
CA LEU A 420 7.29 -7.47 -5.04
C LEU A 420 6.42 -7.95 -3.87
N ASP A 421 5.65 -9.01 -4.12
CA ASP A 421 4.72 -9.61 -3.17
C ASP A 421 5.40 -10.72 -2.36
N THR A 422 5.82 -10.39 -1.14
CA THR A 422 6.44 -11.37 -0.24
C THR A 422 5.49 -12.44 0.28
N ASN A 423 4.17 -12.28 0.08
CA ASN A 423 3.15 -13.26 0.45
C ASN A 423 3.26 -13.78 1.91
N GLY A 424 3.76 -12.94 2.83
CA GLY A 424 3.97 -13.30 4.24
C GLY A 424 5.21 -14.13 4.56
N ILE A 425 6.06 -14.46 3.58
CA ILE A 425 7.23 -15.33 3.76
C ILE A 425 8.51 -14.48 3.90
N GLY A 426 8.92 -13.81 2.83
CA GLY A 426 10.11 -12.97 2.78
C GLY A 426 10.89 -13.14 1.48
N SER A 427 11.78 -12.19 1.18
CA SER A 427 12.62 -12.20 -0.01
C SER A 427 13.96 -11.52 0.30
N THR A 428 15.05 -12.05 -0.23
CA THR A 428 16.38 -11.42 -0.23
C THR A 428 16.84 -11.25 -1.67
N TRP A 429 17.03 -10.00 -2.06
CA TRP A 429 17.50 -9.63 -3.39
C TRP A 429 18.91 -9.04 -3.30
N ASN A 430 19.90 -9.80 -3.75
CA ASN A 430 21.31 -9.43 -3.73
C ASN A 430 21.79 -8.79 -5.03
N GLY A 431 21.07 -8.99 -6.13
CA GLY A 431 21.41 -8.39 -7.42
C GLY A 431 21.05 -6.90 -7.49
N VAL A 432 21.60 -6.20 -8.47
CA VAL A 432 21.35 -4.77 -8.70
C VAL A 432 20.02 -4.58 -9.42
N LEU A 433 19.15 -3.75 -8.82
CA LEU A 433 17.95 -3.20 -9.44
C LEU A 433 18.28 -1.83 -10.03
N SER A 434 17.95 -1.64 -11.31
CA SER A 434 18.27 -0.44 -12.09
C SER A 434 17.06 0.06 -12.88
N GLY A 435 17.19 1.16 -13.63
CA GLY A 435 16.15 1.67 -14.52
C GLY A 435 15.26 2.76 -13.92
N THR A 436 14.21 3.15 -14.62
CA THR A 436 13.35 4.30 -14.26
C THR A 436 12.08 3.92 -13.51
N GLY A 437 11.83 2.62 -13.33
CA GLY A 437 10.59 2.12 -12.75
C GLY A 437 10.54 2.09 -11.23
N TRP A 438 9.36 1.77 -10.73
CA TRP A 438 9.05 1.68 -9.30
C TRP A 438 9.08 0.24 -8.77
N ILE A 439 9.51 0.08 -7.52
CA ILE A 439 9.23 -1.11 -6.70
C ILE A 439 7.97 -0.83 -5.88
N VAL A 440 7.03 -1.77 -5.88
CA VAL A 440 5.87 -1.75 -4.99
C VAL A 440 5.93 -2.97 -4.09
N LYS A 441 6.32 -2.78 -2.84
CA LYS A 441 6.43 -3.85 -1.85
C LYS A 441 5.07 -4.16 -1.25
N THR A 442 4.62 -5.41 -1.40
CA THR A 442 3.40 -5.96 -0.79
C THR A 442 3.68 -7.26 -0.03
N GLY A 443 2.65 -7.81 0.61
CA GLY A 443 2.74 -8.98 1.48
C GLY A 443 3.41 -8.67 2.83
N LEU A 444 3.12 -9.47 3.85
CA LEU A 444 3.55 -9.20 5.24
C LEU A 444 5.01 -9.56 5.53
N GLY A 445 5.70 -10.27 4.63
CA GLY A 445 7.09 -10.68 4.81
C GLY A 445 8.08 -9.53 4.66
N THR A 446 9.34 -9.80 5.01
CA THR A 446 10.46 -8.86 4.85
C THR A 446 11.07 -8.98 3.46
N LEU A 447 11.25 -7.86 2.76
CA LEU A 447 12.11 -7.76 1.57
C LEU A 447 13.45 -7.15 2.00
N ASN A 448 14.53 -7.93 1.90
CA ASN A 448 15.90 -7.46 2.08
C ASN A 448 16.44 -7.04 0.71
N LEU A 449 16.84 -5.78 0.56
CA LEU A 449 17.55 -5.28 -0.61
C LEU A 449 19.02 -5.11 -0.22
N ASN A 450 19.92 -5.89 -0.82
CA ASN A 450 21.35 -5.86 -0.47
C ASN A 450 22.24 -5.36 -1.63
N GLY A 451 21.67 -5.22 -2.83
CA GLY A 451 22.38 -4.71 -4.00
C GLY A 451 22.54 -3.19 -3.95
N VAL A 452 23.63 -2.68 -4.53
CA VAL A 452 23.81 -1.23 -4.78
C VAL A 452 22.88 -0.83 -5.92
N ASN A 453 21.64 -0.49 -5.58
CA ASN A 453 20.59 -0.24 -6.56
C ASN A 453 20.73 1.16 -7.17
N THR A 454 20.35 1.28 -8.44
CA THR A 454 20.50 2.52 -9.23
C THR A 454 19.19 3.00 -9.85
N TYR A 455 18.06 2.35 -9.51
CA TYR A 455 16.76 2.76 -10.05
C TYR A 455 16.36 4.16 -9.57
N THR A 456 15.63 4.89 -10.41
CA THR A 456 15.26 6.29 -10.15
C THR A 456 13.77 6.52 -9.92
N GLY A 457 12.91 5.51 -10.16
CA GLY A 457 11.45 5.67 -10.03
C GLY A 457 11.00 5.85 -8.59
N GLY A 458 11.36 4.91 -7.71
CA GLY A 458 11.01 4.97 -6.28
C GLY A 458 10.66 3.62 -5.68
N THR A 459 10.39 3.63 -4.38
CA THR A 459 9.95 2.46 -3.60
C THR A 459 8.66 2.78 -2.85
N ALA A 460 7.61 1.98 -3.07
CA ALA A 460 6.35 2.06 -2.34
C ALA A 460 6.27 0.96 -1.27
N PHE A 461 6.08 1.36 -0.02
CA PHE A 461 5.95 0.52 1.17
C PHE A 461 4.45 0.29 1.46
N ASN A 462 3.83 -0.67 0.75
CA ASN A 462 2.39 -0.95 0.88
C ASN A 462 2.09 -2.10 1.86
N GLY A 463 3.10 -2.82 2.35
CA GLY A 463 2.92 -3.85 3.36
C GLY A 463 4.20 -4.57 3.77
N GLY A 464 4.18 -5.18 4.95
CA GLY A 464 5.34 -5.87 5.53
C GLY A 464 6.52 -4.94 5.78
N VAL A 465 7.73 -5.49 5.70
CA VAL A 465 8.98 -4.75 5.96
C VAL A 465 9.83 -4.70 4.69
N VAL A 466 10.43 -3.56 4.41
CA VAL A 466 11.63 -3.46 3.56
C VAL A 466 12.80 -3.20 4.48
N PHE A 467 13.79 -4.08 4.46
CA PHE A 467 15.02 -3.95 5.20
C PHE A 467 16.12 -3.44 4.27
N VAL A 468 16.84 -2.42 4.74
CA VAL A 468 17.97 -1.82 4.02
C VAL A 468 19.12 -1.57 4.98
N ASP A 469 20.34 -1.85 4.54
CA ASP A 469 21.56 -1.60 5.29
C ASP A 469 22.27 -0.33 4.77
N ALA A 470 22.03 0.08 3.53
CA ALA A 470 22.57 1.31 2.95
C ALA A 470 21.54 2.10 2.12
N ALA A 471 21.77 3.41 1.97
CA ALA A 471 20.90 4.31 1.19
C ALA A 471 20.70 3.83 -0.26
N ALA A 472 21.77 3.28 -0.86
CA ALA A 472 21.77 2.78 -2.23
C ALA A 472 20.89 1.54 -2.41
N ASP A 473 20.51 0.84 -1.34
CA ASP A 473 19.57 -0.28 -1.40
C ASP A 473 18.19 0.20 -1.87
N LEU A 474 17.86 1.49 -1.68
CA LEU A 474 16.62 2.12 -2.14
C LEU A 474 16.77 2.86 -3.48
N GLY A 475 17.79 2.54 -4.27
CA GLY A 475 18.03 3.15 -5.57
C GLY A 475 18.78 4.48 -5.48
N ALA A 476 18.70 5.28 -6.55
CA ALA A 476 19.30 6.60 -6.59
C ALA A 476 18.73 7.53 -5.52
N ASN A 477 19.50 8.53 -5.09
CA ASN A 477 19.06 9.55 -4.13
C ASN A 477 17.82 10.36 -4.61
N SER A 478 17.56 10.37 -5.92
CA SER A 478 16.35 10.98 -6.49
C SER A 478 15.11 10.07 -6.45
N ALA A 479 15.26 8.79 -6.12
CA ALA A 479 14.15 7.85 -6.07
C ALA A 479 13.25 8.15 -4.86
N ALA A 480 11.96 8.38 -5.12
CA ALA A 480 10.98 8.72 -4.10
C ALA A 480 10.61 7.52 -3.21
N MET A 481 10.13 7.82 -2.00
CA MET A 481 9.54 6.84 -1.08
C MET A 481 8.04 7.12 -0.89
N SER A 482 7.21 6.09 -1.01
CA SER A 482 5.77 6.20 -0.76
C SER A 482 5.34 5.25 0.35
N PHE A 483 4.78 5.77 1.44
CA PHE A 483 4.32 4.97 2.56
C PHE A 483 2.79 4.81 2.53
N ASN A 484 2.34 3.55 2.44
CA ASN A 484 0.93 3.15 2.45
C ASN A 484 0.70 1.92 3.35
N GLY A 485 1.27 1.94 4.55
CA GLY A 485 1.06 0.94 5.60
C GLY A 485 2.26 0.02 5.86
N GLY A 486 3.29 0.05 5.00
CA GLY A 486 4.52 -0.72 5.18
C GLY A 486 5.51 -0.10 6.17
N THR A 487 6.55 -0.87 6.49
CA THR A 487 7.68 -0.47 7.34
C THR A 487 8.98 -0.43 6.54
N LEU A 488 9.74 0.65 6.68
CA LEU A 488 11.15 0.72 6.31
C LEU A 488 11.99 0.45 7.56
N ARG A 489 12.78 -0.62 7.57
CA ARG A 489 13.65 -1.00 8.69
C ARG A 489 15.12 -0.82 8.33
N LEU A 490 15.87 -0.21 9.24
CA LEU A 490 17.31 0.01 9.07
C LEU A 490 18.16 -1.19 9.52
N GLY A 491 19.23 -1.42 8.79
CA GLY A 491 20.36 -2.26 9.16
C GLY A 491 21.45 -1.47 9.89
N ALA A 492 22.53 -2.17 10.26
CA ALA A 492 23.61 -1.62 11.08
C ALA A 492 24.40 -0.49 10.42
N ASN A 493 24.45 -0.48 9.09
CA ASN A 493 25.08 0.59 8.34
C ASN A 493 24.16 1.81 8.16
N GLY A 494 22.89 1.73 8.61
CA GLY A 494 22.12 2.80 9.24
C GLY A 494 21.85 4.10 8.47
N VAL A 495 22.25 4.27 7.21
CA VAL A 495 22.18 5.57 6.52
C VAL A 495 21.15 5.53 5.40
N LEU A 496 20.04 6.27 5.54
CA LEU A 496 19.11 6.58 4.44
C LEU A 496 19.67 7.67 3.51
N GLY A 497 20.56 8.50 4.05
CA GLY A 497 21.36 9.48 3.32
C GLY A 497 20.53 10.60 2.70
N THR A 498 21.18 11.36 1.82
CA THR A 498 20.54 12.50 1.17
C THR A 498 19.57 12.07 0.08
N ARG A 499 18.27 12.34 0.23
CA ARG A 499 17.19 11.95 -0.71
C ARG A 499 16.53 13.16 -1.36
N THR A 500 17.33 14.05 -1.94
CA THR A 500 16.96 15.40 -2.41
C THR A 500 16.14 15.49 -3.70
N GLY A 501 15.84 14.37 -4.38
CA GLY A 501 15.16 14.40 -5.69
C GLY A 501 13.75 13.83 -5.76
N GLY A 502 13.28 13.14 -4.71
CA GLY A 502 11.96 12.50 -4.69
C GLY A 502 11.01 13.17 -3.70
N THR A 503 9.76 13.44 -4.10
CA THR A 503 8.70 13.80 -3.15
C THR A 503 8.29 12.55 -2.39
N ASN A 504 8.56 12.50 -1.08
CA ASN A 504 8.20 11.36 -0.26
C ASN A 504 6.77 11.55 0.26
N VAL A 505 5.92 10.55 0.07
CA VAL A 505 4.47 10.69 0.26
C VAL A 505 3.99 9.72 1.33
N LEU A 506 3.42 10.26 2.40
CA LEU A 506 2.63 9.54 3.39
C LEU A 506 1.18 9.46 2.88
N GLY A 507 0.86 8.43 2.11
CA GLY A 507 -0.50 8.22 1.60
C GLY A 507 -1.42 7.78 2.74
N LEU A 508 -1.47 6.47 3.01
CA LEU A 508 -2.14 5.92 4.19
C LEU A 508 -1.28 5.97 5.46
N GLY A 509 -0.01 6.35 5.34
CA GLY A 509 0.98 6.40 6.43
C GLY A 509 1.95 5.23 6.38
N GLY A 510 2.86 5.14 7.34
CA GLY A 510 3.83 4.05 7.42
C GLY A 510 4.78 4.18 8.60
N THR A 511 5.73 3.24 8.69
CA THR A 511 6.67 3.16 9.81
C THR A 511 8.11 3.23 9.34
N ILE A 512 8.93 4.02 10.03
CA ILE A 512 10.39 3.94 10.00
C ILE A 512 10.82 3.24 11.29
N ASP A 513 11.36 2.04 11.15
CA ASP A 513 11.94 1.26 12.24
C ASP A 513 13.46 1.47 12.23
N THR A 514 13.92 2.32 13.14
CA THR A 514 15.34 2.64 13.31
C THR A 514 16.16 1.44 13.75
N ASN A 515 15.53 0.40 14.34
CA ASN A 515 16.18 -0.84 14.75
C ASN A 515 17.45 -0.64 15.61
N GLY A 516 17.46 0.42 16.44
CA GLY A 516 18.57 0.79 17.32
C GLY A 516 19.66 1.64 16.65
N PHE A 517 19.52 1.97 15.37
CA PHE A 517 20.50 2.73 14.59
C PHE A 517 20.08 4.19 14.39
N SER A 518 21.06 5.03 14.10
CA SER A 518 20.84 6.45 13.84
C SER A 518 20.95 6.74 12.35
N THR A 519 20.01 7.53 11.82
CA THR A 519 20.00 7.91 10.41
C THR A 519 19.60 9.36 10.22
N ILE A 520 20.08 9.96 9.14
CA ILE A 520 19.60 11.25 8.64
C ILE A 520 18.73 10.98 7.42
N TYR A 521 17.59 11.66 7.39
CA TYR A 521 16.68 11.70 6.28
C TYR A 521 16.38 13.18 5.95
N ASP A 522 16.88 13.65 4.81
CA ASP A 522 16.80 15.06 4.40
C ASP A 522 15.85 15.32 3.21
N GLY A 523 15.09 14.31 2.80
CA GLY A 523 14.09 14.45 1.73
C GLY A 523 12.80 15.11 2.24
N ASN A 524 12.10 15.84 1.36
CA ASN A 524 10.80 16.42 1.69
C ASN A 524 9.74 15.32 1.93
N ILE A 525 8.94 15.49 2.97
CA ILE A 525 7.81 14.65 3.37
C ILE A 525 6.50 15.41 3.12
N THR A 526 5.56 14.76 2.45
CA THR A 526 4.22 15.28 2.14
C THR A 526 3.15 14.24 2.43
N GLY A 527 1.89 14.62 2.36
CA GLY A 527 0.75 13.70 2.55
C GLY A 527 0.14 13.76 3.95
N SER A 528 -1.02 13.13 4.09
CA SER A 528 -1.84 13.17 5.31
C SER A 528 -1.76 11.88 6.16
N GLY A 529 -1.08 10.84 5.66
CA GLY A 529 -0.87 9.61 6.40
C GLY A 529 0.05 9.82 7.62
N GLN A 530 -0.14 8.99 8.65
CA GLN A 530 0.72 9.00 9.85
C GLN A 530 2.13 8.53 9.51
N LEU A 531 3.15 9.22 10.03
CA LEU A 531 4.53 8.73 10.10
C LEU A 531 4.80 8.18 11.50
N SER A 532 5.05 6.88 11.62
CA SER A 532 5.51 6.27 12.87
C SER A 532 7.02 6.09 12.85
N VAL A 533 7.69 6.46 13.93
CA VAL A 533 9.12 6.23 14.15
C VAL A 533 9.27 5.33 15.37
N ILE A 534 9.92 4.19 15.19
CA ILE A 534 10.14 3.18 16.24
C ILE A 534 11.59 2.67 16.24
N GLY A 535 11.90 1.72 17.11
CA GLY A 535 13.11 0.90 17.02
C GLY A 535 14.24 1.28 17.98
N GLY A 536 14.11 2.35 18.77
CA GLY A 536 15.08 2.68 19.82
C GLY A 536 16.35 3.41 19.35
N GLY A 537 16.44 3.75 18.07
CA GLY A 537 17.51 4.56 17.48
C GLY A 537 17.08 6.00 17.20
N THR A 538 17.89 6.74 16.43
CA THR A 538 17.63 8.15 16.11
C THR A 538 17.24 8.34 14.64
N LEU A 539 16.11 8.99 14.39
CA LEU A 539 15.77 9.53 13.07
C LEU A 539 15.96 11.05 13.10
N ASP A 540 16.92 11.53 12.32
CA ASP A 540 17.10 12.96 12.09
C ASP A 540 16.37 13.37 10.80
N ILE A 541 15.37 14.24 10.94
CA ILE A 541 14.56 14.77 9.84
C ILE A 541 15.19 16.09 9.41
N GLY A 542 16.12 16.02 8.46
CA GLY A 542 16.81 17.18 7.89
C GLY A 542 16.13 17.82 6.69
N GLY A 543 14.99 17.28 6.25
CA GLY A 543 14.23 17.85 5.14
C GLY A 543 13.68 19.22 5.52
N VAL A 544 13.79 20.18 4.60
CA VAL A 544 13.27 21.54 4.78
C VAL A 544 11.94 21.70 4.06
N ASN A 545 10.99 22.46 4.61
CA ASN A 545 9.64 22.62 4.03
C ASN A 545 8.87 21.29 3.93
N ASN A 546 8.86 20.50 5.02
CA ASN A 546 8.02 19.31 5.09
C ASN A 546 6.54 19.72 5.21
N ALA A 547 5.72 19.32 4.23
CA ALA A 547 4.31 19.71 4.14
C ALA A 547 3.35 18.58 4.57
N HIS A 548 3.83 17.59 5.33
CA HIS A 548 2.98 16.52 5.82
C HIS A 548 2.04 17.03 6.91
N THR A 549 0.79 16.57 6.89
CA THR A 549 -0.23 16.98 7.86
C THR A 549 -0.69 15.84 8.76
N GLY A 550 -0.30 14.60 8.43
CA GLY A 550 -0.56 13.43 9.25
C GLY A 550 0.26 13.44 10.54
N ILE A 551 -0.16 12.62 11.51
CA ILE A 551 0.49 12.52 12.82
C ILE A 551 1.95 12.06 12.68
N LEU A 552 2.88 12.72 13.37
CA LEU A 552 4.19 12.16 13.70
C LEU A 552 4.08 11.41 15.03
N SER A 553 4.19 10.09 14.98
CA SER A 553 4.14 9.22 16.17
C SER A 553 5.54 8.69 16.49
N ILE A 554 6.07 9.07 17.65
CA ILE A 554 7.37 8.63 18.14
C ILE A 554 7.13 7.60 19.23
N ALA A 555 7.52 6.33 18.99
CA ALA A 555 7.24 5.22 19.89
C ALA A 555 8.46 4.28 20.06
N GLY A 556 8.42 3.42 21.08
CA GLY A 556 9.53 2.54 21.46
C GLY A 556 10.56 3.27 22.32
N ALA A 557 10.86 2.72 23.50
CA ALA A 557 11.83 3.33 24.41
C ALA A 557 13.21 3.47 23.71
N GLY A 558 13.86 4.62 23.90
CA GLY A 558 15.13 4.97 23.26
C GLY A 558 14.98 5.64 21.88
N THR A 559 13.79 5.60 21.25
CA THR A 559 13.60 6.24 19.95
C THR A 559 13.71 7.76 20.09
N THR A 560 14.57 8.36 19.28
CA THR A 560 14.78 9.80 19.22
C THR A 560 14.44 10.33 17.83
N VAL A 561 13.70 11.43 17.75
CA VAL A 561 13.56 12.22 16.53
C VAL A 561 14.31 13.54 16.71
N VAL A 562 15.10 13.91 15.71
CA VAL A 562 15.80 15.20 15.64
C VAL A 562 15.21 16.00 14.48
N ALA A 563 14.93 17.28 14.75
CA ALA A 563 14.45 18.28 13.79
C ALA A 563 15.31 19.54 13.99
N ASN A 564 16.56 19.50 13.51
CA ASN A 564 17.65 20.40 13.92
C ASN A 564 18.56 20.86 12.77
N PHE A 565 18.01 21.58 11.78
CA PHE A 565 18.81 22.07 10.65
C PHE A 565 18.73 23.58 10.38
N GLY A 566 18.33 24.40 11.35
CA GLY A 566 18.30 25.86 11.20
C GLY A 566 17.42 26.37 10.05
N ALA A 567 16.52 25.53 9.54
CA ALA A 567 15.58 25.81 8.48
C ALA A 567 14.17 25.50 8.99
N PRO A 568 13.18 26.36 8.70
CA PRO A 568 11.82 26.13 9.16
C PRO A 568 11.22 24.85 8.55
N ASP A 569 10.30 24.25 9.30
CA ASP A 569 9.38 23.18 8.88
C ASP A 569 10.07 21.82 8.66
N ASN A 570 10.88 21.36 9.61
CA ASN A 570 11.34 19.96 9.60
C ASN A 570 10.19 19.01 9.92
N ILE A 571 9.23 19.43 10.73
CA ILE A 571 7.94 18.77 10.94
C ILE A 571 6.89 19.65 10.26
N GLY A 572 5.83 19.05 9.72
CA GLY A 572 4.79 19.89 9.11
C GLY A 572 4.08 20.72 10.17
N ASP A 573 3.86 22.02 9.91
CA ASP A 573 3.25 22.97 10.86
C ASP A 573 1.87 22.56 11.40
N LEU A 574 1.14 21.71 10.67
CA LEU A 574 -0.16 21.18 11.09
C LEU A 574 -0.08 19.75 11.64
N SER A 575 1.08 19.11 11.56
CA SER A 575 1.33 17.76 12.05
C SER A 575 1.26 17.72 13.57
N ALA A 576 0.42 16.82 14.10
CA ALA A 576 0.43 16.52 15.53
C ALA A 576 1.62 15.61 15.86
N VAL A 577 2.35 15.93 16.93
CA VAL A 577 3.41 15.07 17.47
C VAL A 577 2.90 14.32 18.68
N VAL A 578 2.95 12.99 18.60
CA VAL A 578 2.50 12.06 19.64
C VAL A 578 3.69 11.24 20.14
N MET A 579 4.06 11.40 21.41
CA MET A 579 5.24 10.77 21.98
C MET A 579 4.91 9.70 23.04
N GLY A 580 5.43 8.49 22.85
CA GLY A 580 5.44 7.45 23.89
C GLY A 580 6.38 7.76 25.06
N ALA A 581 6.22 7.09 26.18
CA ALA A 581 7.16 7.20 27.30
C ALA A 581 8.55 6.68 26.89
N GLY A 582 9.61 7.36 27.34
CA GLY A 582 10.99 6.98 27.04
C GLY A 582 11.47 7.32 25.63
N THR A 583 10.72 8.11 24.86
CA THR A 583 11.16 8.67 23.57
C THR A 583 11.66 10.10 23.73
N SER A 584 12.39 10.58 22.73
CA SER A 584 12.95 11.93 22.71
C SER A 584 12.62 12.67 21.41
N LEU A 585 12.38 13.97 21.52
CA LEU A 585 12.26 14.90 20.40
C LEU A 585 13.23 16.05 20.64
N PHE A 586 14.10 16.33 19.67
CA PHE A 586 15.01 17.46 19.68
C PHE A 586 14.60 18.45 18.59
N VAL A 587 14.41 19.73 18.93
CA VAL A 587 13.96 20.79 18.00
C VAL A 587 14.84 22.03 18.07
N ASP A 588 15.06 22.65 16.91
CA ASP A 588 15.85 23.88 16.71
C ASP A 588 15.01 24.98 16.05
N GLY A 589 14.01 25.49 16.77
CA GLY A 589 13.11 26.52 16.23
C GLY A 589 12.01 25.96 15.32
N GLU A 590 11.30 24.92 15.80
CA GLU A 590 10.31 24.17 15.01
C GLU A 590 8.86 24.62 15.30
N THR A 591 7.98 24.58 14.29
CA THR A 591 6.53 24.77 14.43
C THR A 591 5.80 23.45 14.20
N ILE A 592 4.95 23.07 15.14
CA ILE A 592 4.13 21.86 15.02
C ILE A 592 2.65 22.14 15.22
N GLY A 593 1.81 21.23 14.74
CA GLY A 593 0.37 21.31 14.88
C GLY A 593 -0.06 21.23 16.34
N SER A 594 0.41 20.21 17.07
CA SER A 594 0.12 20.05 18.50
C SER A 594 1.05 19.01 19.14
N LEU A 595 1.31 19.12 20.45
CA LEU A 595 2.12 18.14 21.21
C LEU A 595 1.26 17.35 22.20
N GLN A 596 1.42 16.02 22.26
CA GLN A 596 0.83 15.17 23.30
C GLN A 596 1.71 13.97 23.67
N GLY A 597 1.50 13.41 24.87
CA GLY A 597 2.14 12.18 25.32
C GLY A 597 3.06 12.33 26.53
N ALA A 598 4.08 11.47 26.62
CA ALA A 598 4.90 11.26 27.83
C ALA A 598 6.43 11.15 27.56
N GLY A 599 6.90 11.65 26.42
CA GLY A 599 8.32 11.62 26.04
C GLY A 599 9.15 12.76 26.66
N THR A 600 10.37 12.96 26.17
CA THR A 600 11.24 14.09 26.50
C THR A 600 11.36 15.03 25.31
N VAL A 601 11.04 16.31 25.49
CA VAL A 601 11.27 17.36 24.49
C VAL A 601 12.49 18.18 24.89
N THR A 602 13.45 18.30 23.98
CA THR A 602 14.62 19.18 24.10
C THR A 602 14.51 20.27 23.06
N ILE A 603 14.49 21.52 23.51
CA ILE A 603 14.48 22.71 22.64
C ILE A 603 15.90 23.26 22.66
N SER A 604 16.51 23.46 21.48
CA SER A 604 17.86 24.02 21.34
C SER A 604 18.04 25.32 22.11
N ALA A 605 19.28 25.57 22.51
CA ALA A 605 19.64 26.72 23.32
C ALA A 605 19.48 28.03 22.53
N GLY A 606 18.51 28.86 22.92
CA GLY A 606 18.22 30.14 22.27
C GLY A 606 17.05 30.09 21.27
N ASP A 607 16.54 28.90 20.97
CA ASP A 607 15.48 28.69 19.99
C ASP A 607 14.10 28.60 20.63
N THR A 608 13.05 28.74 19.82
CA THR A 608 11.66 28.69 20.29
C THR A 608 10.84 27.67 19.51
N MET A 609 10.24 26.72 20.21
CA MET A 609 9.27 25.78 19.62
C MET A 609 7.88 26.41 19.58
N THR A 610 7.17 26.36 18.45
CA THR A 610 5.77 26.78 18.35
C THR A 610 4.82 25.58 18.27
N THR A 611 3.71 25.60 18.99
CA THR A 611 2.72 24.51 19.00
C THR A 611 1.29 25.01 19.04
N GLY A 612 0.35 24.24 18.50
CA GLY A 612 -1.09 24.51 18.52
C GLY A 612 -1.69 24.95 17.17
N GLY A 613 -0.90 24.96 16.10
CA GLY A 613 -1.33 25.39 14.75
C GLY A 613 -2.52 24.59 14.19
N ASN A 614 -2.75 23.36 14.65
CA ASN A 614 -3.87 22.54 14.21
C ASN A 614 -5.14 22.69 15.08
N ASN A 615 -5.13 23.57 16.08
CA ASN A 615 -6.24 23.84 17.00
C ASN A 615 -6.72 22.65 17.86
N ASN A 616 -6.00 21.53 17.88
CA ASN A 616 -6.36 20.40 18.71
C ASN A 616 -6.07 20.70 20.19
N SER A 617 -6.93 20.20 21.07
CA SER A 617 -6.67 20.22 22.50
C SER A 617 -5.90 18.97 22.91
N THR A 618 -4.82 19.14 23.67
CA THR A 618 -3.88 18.07 24.01
C THR A 618 -3.53 18.02 25.48
N THR A 619 -2.98 16.89 25.92
CA THR A 619 -2.39 16.72 27.24
C THR A 619 -0.97 16.20 27.12
N TRP A 620 -0.05 16.88 27.81
CA TRP A 620 1.35 16.52 27.94
C TRP A 620 1.64 16.11 29.39
N THR A 621 2.28 14.95 29.54
CA THR A 621 2.72 14.38 30.83
C THR A 621 4.21 14.08 30.83
N GLY A 622 4.90 14.37 29.73
CA GLY A 622 6.32 14.12 29.55
C GLY A 622 7.21 15.21 30.13
N THR A 623 8.51 15.11 29.85
CA THR A 623 9.53 16.03 30.37
C THR A 623 9.91 17.06 29.32
N PHE A 624 10.09 18.31 29.71
CA PHE A 624 10.89 19.28 28.93
C PHE A 624 12.30 19.34 29.52
N ALA A 625 13.33 19.27 28.68
CA ALA A 625 14.72 19.33 29.13
C ALA A 625 15.11 20.74 29.61
N ALA A 626 16.04 20.83 30.55
CA ALA A 626 16.56 22.09 31.06
C ALA A 626 17.59 22.70 30.09
N THR A 627 17.10 23.50 29.14
CA THR A 627 17.91 24.26 28.16
C THR A 627 17.52 25.74 28.21
N THR A 628 18.20 26.61 27.45
CA THR A 628 17.80 28.02 27.31
C THR A 628 16.81 28.27 26.17
N GLY A 629 16.18 27.22 25.63
CA GLY A 629 15.13 27.33 24.61
C GLY A 629 13.78 27.74 25.21
N GLY A 630 12.86 28.25 24.38
CA GLY A 630 11.52 28.72 24.76
C GLY A 630 10.38 28.03 24.01
N MET A 631 9.14 28.36 24.36
CA MET A 631 7.94 27.79 23.71
C MET A 631 6.89 28.86 23.43
N THR A 632 6.24 28.79 22.27
CA THR A 632 5.08 29.61 21.92
C THR A 632 3.86 28.74 21.66
N LYS A 633 2.76 29.00 22.39
CA LYS A 633 1.45 28.39 22.17
C LYS A 633 0.59 29.29 21.28
N VAL A 634 0.06 28.72 20.20
CA VAL A 634 -0.84 29.36 19.23
C VAL A 634 -2.12 28.53 19.01
N GLY A 635 -2.99 29.01 18.12
CA GLY A 635 -4.25 28.34 17.76
C GLY A 635 -5.29 28.34 18.88
N THR A 636 -6.47 27.79 18.64
CA THR A 636 -7.62 27.88 19.57
C THR A 636 -7.70 26.73 20.57
N GLY A 637 -6.95 25.65 20.38
CA GLY A 637 -6.98 24.47 21.26
C GLY A 637 -6.39 24.72 22.67
N LEU A 638 -6.78 23.88 23.63
CA LEU A 638 -6.23 23.81 24.99
C LEU A 638 -5.03 22.86 25.03
N MET A 639 -3.86 23.34 25.44
CA MET A 639 -2.72 22.48 25.80
C MET A 639 -2.63 22.36 27.32
N THR A 640 -2.88 21.17 27.87
CA THR A 640 -2.68 20.89 29.30
C THR A 640 -1.31 20.25 29.53
N VAL A 641 -0.50 20.83 30.40
CA VAL A 641 0.83 20.36 30.80
C VAL A 641 0.77 19.91 32.26
N ASN A 642 0.79 18.60 32.50
CA ASN A 642 0.86 18.00 33.82
C ASN A 642 2.31 17.61 34.16
N ALA A 643 3.24 18.54 33.95
CA ALA A 643 4.66 18.38 34.11
C ALA A 643 5.35 19.74 34.31
N ASN A 644 6.66 19.73 34.59
CA ASN A 644 7.46 20.94 34.68
C ASN A 644 7.91 21.41 33.30
N LEU A 645 7.80 22.72 33.04
CA LEU A 645 8.47 23.40 31.94
C LEU A 645 9.88 23.80 32.42
N ALA A 646 10.85 22.90 32.26
CA ALA A 646 12.19 23.03 32.85
C ALA A 646 13.17 23.89 32.05
N TYR A 647 12.84 24.23 30.79
CA TYR A 647 13.63 25.15 29.98
C TYR A 647 13.55 26.58 30.55
N THR A 648 14.60 27.37 30.31
CA THR A 648 14.73 28.75 30.81
C THR A 648 14.61 29.81 29.72
N GLY A 649 14.10 29.46 28.54
CA GLY A 649 13.63 30.46 27.57
C GLY A 649 12.21 30.91 27.89
N LEU A 650 11.80 32.03 27.27
CA LEU A 650 10.47 32.60 27.45
C LEU A 650 9.37 31.62 27.00
N THR A 651 8.34 31.45 27.82
CA THR A 651 7.07 30.84 27.38
C THR A 651 6.11 31.93 26.93
N THR A 652 5.56 31.83 25.73
CA THR A 652 4.60 32.78 25.18
C THR A 652 3.27 32.08 24.88
N VAL A 653 2.14 32.68 25.29
CA VAL A 653 0.79 32.22 24.95
C VAL A 653 0.13 33.25 24.05
N ASN A 654 0.21 33.04 22.74
CA ASN A 654 -0.34 33.97 21.75
C ASN A 654 -1.80 33.66 21.37
N GLY A 655 -2.23 32.40 21.53
CA GLY A 655 -3.58 31.97 21.19
C GLY A 655 -4.03 30.72 21.96
N GLY A 656 -5.34 30.63 22.20
CA GLY A 656 -5.95 29.49 22.88
C GLY A 656 -5.55 29.43 24.35
N GLU A 657 -5.63 28.23 24.93
CA GLU A 657 -5.32 28.04 26.35
C GLU A 657 -4.06 27.20 26.55
N LEU A 658 -3.13 27.69 27.38
CA LEU A 658 -2.03 26.91 27.94
C LEU A 658 -2.30 26.72 29.44
N ARG A 659 -2.59 25.48 29.84
CA ARG A 659 -2.85 25.11 31.23
C ARG A 659 -1.63 24.38 31.80
N VAL A 660 -0.96 24.94 32.81
CA VAL A 660 0.23 24.33 33.41
C VAL A 660 -0.05 23.94 34.85
N ASN A 661 0.07 22.64 35.15
CA ASN A 661 -0.05 22.04 36.47
C ASN A 661 1.32 21.56 36.95
N GLY A 662 2.27 22.48 37.07
CA GLY A 662 3.66 22.21 37.42
C GLY A 662 4.47 23.49 37.62
N THR A 663 5.80 23.37 37.64
CA THR A 663 6.68 24.54 37.72
C THR A 663 7.11 25.01 36.33
N MET A 664 7.21 26.33 36.15
CA MET A 664 7.88 26.97 35.01
C MET A 664 9.21 27.55 35.51
N ALA A 665 10.31 27.17 34.86
CA ALA A 665 11.66 27.56 35.29
C ALA A 665 12.00 29.03 34.98
N ASP A 666 11.31 29.66 34.01
CA ASP A 666 11.51 31.07 33.67
C ASP A 666 10.17 31.77 33.36
N SER A 667 10.24 32.85 32.59
CA SER A 667 9.25 33.89 32.45
C SER A 667 8.13 33.49 31.49
N LEU A 668 6.99 34.15 31.65
CA LEU A 668 5.78 33.95 30.86
C LEU A 668 5.33 35.28 30.25
N LEU A 669 4.96 35.23 28.98
CA LEU A 669 4.21 36.27 28.27
C LEU A 669 2.85 35.72 27.85
N VAL A 670 1.77 36.32 28.33
CA VAL A 670 0.41 36.05 27.84
C VAL A 670 0.02 37.14 26.86
N GLY A 671 -0.15 36.80 25.59
CA GLY A 671 -0.56 37.74 24.54
C GLY A 671 -2.08 38.01 24.56
N PRO A 672 -2.57 39.03 23.81
CA PRO A 672 -3.98 39.44 23.84
C PRO A 672 -5.00 38.36 23.45
N GLY A 673 -4.60 37.38 22.64
CA GLY A 673 -5.42 36.23 22.26
C GLY A 673 -5.21 34.97 23.10
N GLY A 674 -4.31 35.03 24.09
CA GLY A 674 -3.91 33.90 24.91
C GLY A 674 -4.63 33.84 26.25
N ILE A 675 -4.87 32.62 26.72
CA ILE A 675 -5.33 32.29 28.07
C ILE A 675 -4.27 31.41 28.72
N PHE A 676 -3.75 31.82 29.87
CA PHE A 676 -2.89 30.98 30.70
C PHE A 676 -3.66 30.52 31.95
N SER A 677 -3.64 29.23 32.25
CA SER A 677 -4.38 28.66 33.37
C SER A 677 -3.61 27.56 34.10
N GLY A 678 -4.24 26.96 35.11
CA GLY A 678 -3.67 25.86 35.88
C GLY A 678 -3.03 26.31 37.19
N ASN A 679 -2.40 25.36 37.89
CA ASN A 679 -1.84 25.57 39.22
C ASN A 679 -0.33 25.87 39.19
N ALA A 680 0.11 26.72 38.26
CA ALA A 680 1.52 26.88 37.95
C ALA A 680 2.31 27.61 39.06
N THR A 681 3.55 27.21 39.27
CA THR A 681 4.56 28.03 39.96
C THR A 681 5.58 28.54 38.95
N ILE A 682 5.58 29.84 38.70
CA ILE A 682 6.39 30.52 37.68
C ILE A 682 7.58 31.18 38.37
N SER A 683 8.78 30.72 38.06
CA SER A 683 10.01 31.22 38.70
C SER A 683 10.43 32.59 38.18
N GLY A 684 10.12 32.88 36.91
CA GLY A 684 10.46 34.14 36.24
C GLY A 684 9.40 35.24 36.40
N ASN A 685 9.53 36.27 35.57
CA ASN A 685 8.56 37.37 35.50
C ASN A 685 7.35 36.96 34.65
N VAL A 686 6.20 37.59 34.91
CA VAL A 686 4.99 37.42 34.10
C VAL A 686 4.63 38.76 33.47
N THR A 687 4.49 38.77 32.14
CA THR A 687 3.83 39.87 31.41
C THR A 687 2.47 39.38 30.94
N ASN A 688 1.38 40.00 31.40
CA ASN A 688 0.03 39.63 31.00
C ASN A 688 -0.60 40.72 30.13
N ASN A 689 -0.85 40.42 28.86
CA ASN A 689 -1.60 41.25 27.92
C ASN A 689 -2.93 40.59 27.52
N GLY A 690 -3.26 39.42 28.07
CA GLY A 690 -4.43 38.62 27.75
C GLY A 690 -5.19 38.21 29.01
N ARG A 691 -5.53 36.93 29.13
CA ARG A 691 -6.26 36.37 30.28
C ARG A 691 -5.40 35.38 31.06
N MET A 692 -5.44 35.47 32.39
CA MET A 692 -4.97 34.41 33.27
C MET A 692 -6.13 33.88 34.12
N ALA A 693 -6.28 32.56 34.21
CA ALA A 693 -7.34 31.88 34.96
C ALA A 693 -6.70 30.86 35.92
N PRO A 694 -6.45 31.22 37.20
CA PRO A 694 -5.77 30.31 38.11
C PRO A 694 -6.49 28.99 38.32
N GLY A 695 -5.72 27.92 38.48
CA GLY A 695 -6.23 26.61 38.84
C GLY A 695 -6.73 25.73 37.69
N ASN A 696 -7.19 24.53 38.09
CA ASN A 696 -8.24 23.81 37.34
C ASN A 696 -9.62 24.26 37.85
N SER A 697 -9.64 25.41 38.54
CA SER A 697 -10.79 26.11 39.08
C SER A 697 -11.56 25.40 40.21
N PRO A 698 -11.38 25.77 41.50
CA PRO A 698 -10.46 26.80 42.00
C PRO A 698 -9.00 26.33 42.07
N GLY A 699 -8.04 27.26 42.08
CA GLY A 699 -6.64 26.94 42.32
C GLY A 699 -5.71 28.14 42.49
N THR A 700 -4.40 27.89 42.50
CA THR A 700 -3.40 28.94 42.75
C THR A 700 -2.36 29.02 41.66
N ILE A 701 -2.09 30.24 41.18
CA ILE A 701 -0.89 30.57 40.40
C ILE A 701 0.10 31.32 41.31
N ASN A 702 1.33 30.81 41.40
CA ASN A 702 2.42 31.48 42.09
C ASN A 702 3.37 32.12 41.07
N ILE A 703 3.67 33.40 41.24
CA ILE A 703 4.60 34.18 40.42
C ILE A 703 5.75 34.61 41.33
N LEU A 704 6.92 34.00 41.17
CA LEU A 704 8.08 34.29 42.01
C LEU A 704 8.82 35.58 41.58
N GLY A 705 8.69 35.95 40.30
CA GLY A 705 9.19 37.20 39.77
C GLY A 705 8.20 38.37 39.88
N ASN A 706 8.43 39.39 39.06
CA ASN A 706 7.55 40.53 38.92
C ASN A 706 6.35 40.21 38.01
N TYR A 707 5.22 40.85 38.28
CA TYR A 707 4.04 40.83 37.41
C TYR A 707 3.89 42.19 36.70
N VAL A 708 3.73 42.17 35.39
CA VAL A 708 3.53 43.36 34.55
C VAL A 708 2.24 43.16 33.75
N ALA A 709 1.26 44.03 33.99
CA ALA A 709 0.01 44.05 33.24
C ALA A 709 0.11 45.02 32.06
N GLY A 710 -0.15 44.52 30.85
CA GLY A 710 -0.34 45.36 29.67
C GLY A 710 -1.80 45.79 29.49
N VAL A 711 -2.07 46.42 28.36
CA VAL A 711 -3.42 46.88 28.00
C VAL A 711 -4.34 45.67 27.81
N GLY A 712 -5.45 45.64 28.56
CA GLY A 712 -6.44 44.56 28.46
C GLY A 712 -6.15 43.31 29.28
N ALA A 713 -5.17 43.36 30.19
CA ALA A 713 -4.87 42.27 31.12
C ALA A 713 -6.08 41.93 32.00
N ILE A 714 -6.47 40.65 32.01
CA ILE A 714 -7.59 40.13 32.79
C ILE A 714 -7.13 38.95 33.65
N PHE A 715 -7.62 38.89 34.88
CA PHE A 715 -7.67 37.69 35.72
C PHE A 715 -9.11 37.19 35.78
N ASP A 716 -9.34 35.98 35.29
CA ASP A 716 -10.60 35.26 35.45
C ASP A 716 -10.49 34.46 36.76
N MET A 717 -11.30 34.82 37.75
CA MET A 717 -11.16 34.33 39.14
C MET A 717 -12.47 33.71 39.62
N GLU A 718 -12.46 32.41 39.87
CA GLU A 718 -13.59 31.68 40.41
C GLU A 718 -13.69 31.84 41.92
N VAL A 719 -14.89 32.13 42.44
CA VAL A 719 -15.12 32.42 43.85
C VAL A 719 -16.36 31.68 44.36
N GLN A 720 -16.19 30.93 45.45
CA GLN A 720 -17.30 30.35 46.18
C GLN A 720 -17.91 31.37 47.14
N PHE A 721 -19.11 31.85 46.82
CA PHE A 721 -19.81 32.88 47.61
C PHE A 721 -20.55 32.33 48.83
N ALA A 722 -20.83 31.03 48.89
CA ALA A 722 -21.57 30.39 49.98
C ALA A 722 -20.73 30.05 51.23
N ASN A 723 -19.49 30.53 51.32
CA ASN A 723 -18.58 30.10 52.37
C ASN A 723 -18.84 30.84 53.69
N ALA A 724 -19.55 30.21 54.64
CA ALA A 724 -19.74 30.71 56.00
C ALA A 724 -18.46 30.63 56.87
N GLY A 725 -17.39 29.98 56.37
CA GLY A 725 -16.07 29.91 57.01
C GLY A 725 -15.06 30.92 56.46
N LEU A 726 -13.84 30.94 57.02
CA LEU A 726 -12.75 31.77 56.48
C LEU A 726 -12.40 31.30 55.05
N PRO A 727 -12.27 32.22 54.07
CA PRO A 727 -11.81 31.87 52.73
C PRO A 727 -10.46 31.17 52.75
N VAL A 728 -10.31 30.10 51.96
CA VAL A 728 -9.05 29.36 51.77
C VAL A 728 -8.59 29.55 50.33
N ASN A 729 -7.44 30.21 50.18
CA ASN A 729 -6.82 30.53 48.89
C ASN A 729 -6.57 29.24 48.08
N GLY A 730 -6.97 29.25 46.81
CA GLY A 730 -6.82 28.11 45.90
C GLY A 730 -7.74 26.91 46.16
N THR A 731 -8.63 26.99 47.15
CA THR A 731 -9.60 25.91 47.45
C THR A 731 -11.04 26.41 47.31
N THR A 732 -11.35 27.54 47.95
CA THR A 732 -12.69 28.14 47.92
C THR A 732 -12.80 29.21 46.84
N HIS A 733 -11.67 29.65 46.31
CA HIS A 733 -11.57 30.64 45.26
C HIS A 733 -10.21 30.53 44.59
N ASP A 734 -10.12 31.04 43.36
CA ASP A 734 -8.87 31.24 42.67
C ASP A 734 -8.01 32.26 43.38
N PHE A 735 -6.70 32.05 43.31
CA PHE A 735 -5.73 32.90 43.98
C PHE A 735 -4.49 33.12 43.13
N VAL A 736 -4.03 34.38 43.05
CA VAL A 736 -2.75 34.74 42.44
C VAL A 736 -1.81 35.29 43.50
N ASN A 737 -0.65 34.64 43.65
CA ASN A 737 0.40 35.03 44.59
C ASN A 737 1.62 35.56 43.85
N ILE A 738 1.97 36.84 44.04
CA ILE A 738 3.11 37.49 43.40
C ILE A 738 4.15 37.84 44.47
N THR A 739 5.35 37.26 44.41
CA THR A 739 6.41 37.58 45.38
C THR A 739 7.28 38.75 44.96
N GLY A 740 7.32 39.09 43.68
CA GLY A 740 7.96 40.30 43.18
C GLY A 740 7.05 41.53 43.22
N SER A 741 7.46 42.57 42.50
CA SER A 741 6.66 43.80 42.31
C SER A 741 5.58 43.58 41.27
N ALA A 742 4.50 44.35 41.36
CA ALA A 742 3.41 44.30 40.40
C ALA A 742 3.24 45.71 39.77
N THR A 743 3.07 45.78 38.43
CA THR A 743 2.86 47.05 37.71
C THR A 743 1.79 46.93 36.61
N GLY A 744 1.28 48.07 36.13
CA GLY A 744 0.17 48.13 35.15
C GLY A 744 -1.20 47.84 35.76
N THR A 745 -2.28 47.93 34.98
CA THR A 745 -3.65 47.69 35.50
C THR A 745 -4.19 46.36 35.01
N THR A 746 -4.72 45.53 35.92
CA THR A 746 -5.40 44.26 35.61
C THR A 746 -6.86 44.31 36.01
N LEU A 747 -7.75 43.88 35.13
CA LEU A 747 -9.15 43.69 35.44
C LEU A 747 -9.39 42.29 36.03
N ILE A 748 -10.13 42.21 37.12
CA ILE A 748 -10.53 40.97 37.76
C ILE A 748 -11.97 40.70 37.34
N ASN A 749 -12.15 39.66 36.53
CA ASN A 749 -13.45 39.10 36.21
C ASN A 749 -13.77 38.00 37.23
N VAL A 750 -14.78 38.24 38.07
CA VAL A 750 -15.17 37.29 39.12
C VAL A 750 -16.25 36.36 38.59
N ILE A 751 -16.01 35.05 38.71
CA ILE A 751 -16.89 33.99 38.22
C ILE A 751 -17.39 33.18 39.44
N PRO A 752 -18.69 32.92 39.59
CA PRO A 752 -19.17 32.08 40.69
C PRO A 752 -18.71 30.61 40.57
N PHE A 753 -18.01 30.09 41.59
CA PHE A 753 -17.68 28.67 41.70
C PHE A 753 -18.84 27.92 42.36
N LEU A 754 -19.34 26.85 41.71
CA LEU A 754 -20.50 26.11 42.19
C LEU A 754 -20.12 25.01 43.21
N PRO A 755 -20.92 24.84 44.29
CA PRO A 755 -22.11 25.61 44.63
C PRO A 755 -21.77 26.96 45.27
N SER A 756 -22.35 28.05 44.72
CA SER A 756 -22.16 29.43 45.19
C SER A 756 -23.34 29.99 45.99
N SER A 757 -24.41 29.21 46.20
CA SER A 757 -25.67 29.69 46.79
C SER A 757 -26.07 28.90 48.05
N PRO A 758 -26.61 29.55 49.10
CA PRO A 758 -26.82 31.01 49.20
C PRO A 758 -25.52 31.76 49.53
N ALA A 759 -25.31 32.90 48.87
CA ALA A 759 -24.16 33.76 49.15
C ALA A 759 -24.18 34.27 50.60
N ALA A 760 -23.01 34.37 51.23
CA ALA A 760 -22.85 34.77 52.62
C ALA A 760 -22.00 36.05 52.76
N GLN A 761 -22.17 36.76 53.87
CA GLN A 761 -21.31 37.90 54.19
C GLN A 761 -19.85 37.42 54.36
N THR A 762 -18.92 38.10 53.70
CA THR A 762 -17.48 37.80 53.81
C THR A 762 -16.97 38.06 55.22
N ALA A 763 -16.29 37.08 55.82
CA ALA A 763 -15.65 37.20 57.13
C ALA A 763 -14.21 37.74 57.05
N GLY A 764 -13.72 38.31 58.14
CA GLY A 764 -12.33 38.76 58.27
C GLY A 764 -11.96 39.87 57.28
N ASN A 765 -10.86 39.69 56.54
CA ASN A 765 -10.39 40.66 55.54
C ASN A 765 -11.19 40.62 54.22
N GLY A 766 -11.99 39.58 53.99
CA GLY A 766 -12.62 39.26 52.71
C GLY A 766 -12.01 38.02 52.04
N VAL A 767 -12.40 37.75 50.80
CA VAL A 767 -11.84 36.68 49.94
C VAL A 767 -10.59 37.23 49.24
N GLU A 768 -9.40 36.69 49.51
CA GLU A 768 -8.15 37.21 48.95
C GLU A 768 -7.92 36.72 47.51
N LEU A 769 -8.12 37.59 46.52
CA LEU A 769 -7.95 37.19 45.11
C LEU A 769 -6.49 37.31 44.65
N VAL A 770 -5.81 38.36 45.10
CA VAL A 770 -4.42 38.65 44.69
C VAL A 770 -3.61 39.07 45.90
N ARG A 771 -2.38 38.56 45.99
CA ARG A 771 -1.35 38.96 46.95
C ARG A 771 -0.09 39.43 46.23
N VAL A 772 0.52 40.51 46.72
CA VAL A 772 1.80 41.03 46.23
C VAL A 772 2.75 41.27 47.41
N ALA A 773 3.96 40.74 47.35
CA ALA A 773 4.99 40.96 48.37
C ALA A 773 6.01 42.05 48.02
N GLY A 774 6.18 42.37 46.73
CA GLY A 774 7.03 43.46 46.26
C GLY A 774 6.31 44.81 46.19
N ALA A 775 6.86 45.73 45.40
CA ALA A 775 6.29 47.07 45.28
C ALA A 775 5.00 47.08 44.46
N VAL A 776 4.04 47.91 44.90
CA VAL A 776 2.75 48.18 44.25
C VAL A 776 2.67 49.67 43.95
N VAL A 777 2.31 50.04 42.71
CA VAL A 777 2.30 51.45 42.27
C VAL A 777 1.05 52.19 42.78
N SER A 778 -0.10 51.52 42.81
CA SER A 778 -1.36 52.09 43.32
C SER A 778 -2.30 51.00 43.83
N GLY A 779 -3.22 51.34 44.74
CA GLY A 779 -4.29 50.41 45.14
C GLY A 779 -5.26 50.06 44.00
N SER A 780 -5.30 50.89 42.96
CA SER A 780 -6.11 50.71 41.75
C SER A 780 -5.46 49.79 40.70
N GLN A 781 -4.36 49.12 41.04
CA GLN A 781 -3.64 48.24 40.13
C GLN A 781 -4.47 47.02 39.70
N PHE A 782 -5.27 46.49 40.62
CA PHE A 782 -6.27 45.48 40.31
C PHE A 782 -7.66 46.09 40.52
N GLN A 783 -8.56 45.89 39.57
CA GLN A 783 -9.90 46.48 39.55
C GLN A 783 -10.92 45.43 39.14
N LEU A 784 -12.15 45.48 39.65
CA LEU A 784 -13.20 44.61 39.12
C LEU A 784 -13.53 44.98 37.68
N ALA A 785 -13.67 43.98 36.81
CA ALA A 785 -14.08 44.16 35.42
C ALA A 785 -15.53 44.66 35.32
N ALA A 786 -16.37 44.28 36.28
CA ALA A 786 -17.76 44.70 36.42
C ALA A 786 -18.18 44.62 37.91
N PRO A 787 -19.25 45.33 38.32
CA PRO A 787 -19.84 45.13 39.64
C PRO A 787 -20.20 43.66 39.88
N VAL A 788 -19.88 43.14 41.07
CA VAL A 788 -20.13 41.74 41.41
C VAL A 788 -21.27 41.71 42.43
N VAL A 789 -22.42 41.16 42.02
CA VAL A 789 -23.57 40.98 42.91
C VAL A 789 -23.95 39.51 42.90
N GLN A 790 -24.10 38.92 44.08
CA GLN A 790 -24.57 37.54 44.27
C GLN A 790 -25.58 37.51 45.41
N ASP A 791 -26.78 37.02 45.11
CA ASP A 791 -27.95 37.08 46.00
C ASP A 791 -28.15 38.49 46.59
N ALA A 792 -28.17 38.61 47.92
CA ALA A 792 -28.39 39.87 48.64
C ALA A 792 -27.10 40.67 48.90
N TYR A 793 -25.97 40.32 48.27
CA TYR A 793 -24.68 40.94 48.56
C TYR A 793 -24.05 41.55 47.31
N GLU A 794 -23.65 42.81 47.42
CA GLU A 794 -22.70 43.43 46.50
C GLU A 794 -21.29 43.18 47.03
N TYR A 795 -20.39 42.79 46.14
CA TYR A 795 -19.00 42.52 46.41
C TYR A 795 -18.12 43.59 45.79
N VAL A 796 -17.33 44.24 46.62
CA VAL A 796 -16.37 45.27 46.21
C VAL A 796 -14.95 44.78 46.44
N LEU A 797 -14.04 45.14 45.54
CA LEU A 797 -12.63 44.83 45.67
C LEU A 797 -11.96 45.88 46.56
N THR A 798 -11.50 45.45 47.73
CA THR A 798 -10.85 46.27 48.74
C THR A 798 -9.35 46.00 48.73
N TYR A 799 -8.57 47.03 48.41
CA TYR A 799 -7.12 47.02 48.55
C TYR A 799 -6.71 47.21 50.02
N ARG A 800 -5.84 46.33 50.53
CA ARG A 800 -5.29 46.40 51.88
C ARG A 800 -3.75 46.38 51.84
N PRO A 801 -3.08 47.53 52.02
CA PRO A 801 -1.62 47.57 52.05
C PRO A 801 -1.08 46.98 53.36
N ASN A 802 0.06 46.30 53.29
CA ASN A 802 0.82 45.76 54.43
C ASN A 802 -0.02 44.94 55.43
N TYR A 803 -1.08 44.27 54.97
CA TYR A 803 -2.08 43.64 55.86
C TYR A 803 -1.52 42.45 56.67
N ALA A 804 -0.39 41.88 56.23
CA ALA A 804 0.30 40.77 56.89
C ALA A 804 1.82 40.98 56.95
N GLY A 805 2.28 42.16 57.39
CA GLY A 805 3.68 42.40 57.72
C GLY A 805 4.62 42.51 56.50
N ALA A 806 4.26 43.37 55.55
CA ALA A 806 4.88 43.62 54.22
C ALA A 806 4.23 42.92 53.02
N LEU A 807 2.97 42.47 53.16
CA LEU A 807 2.17 41.96 52.04
C LEU A 807 1.02 42.91 51.72
N ASP A 808 0.86 43.21 50.45
CA ASP A 808 -0.29 43.94 49.89
C ASP A 808 -1.30 42.93 49.33
N GLY A 809 -2.60 43.16 49.55
CA GLY A 809 -3.64 42.22 49.14
C GLY A 809 -4.90 42.90 48.60
N TRP A 810 -5.55 42.23 47.66
CA TRP A 810 -6.84 42.63 47.09
C TRP A 810 -7.91 41.63 47.50
N PHE A 811 -8.85 42.10 48.31
CA PHE A 811 -9.87 41.27 48.94
C PHE A 811 -11.25 41.60 48.39
N LEU A 812 -12.00 40.59 47.99
CA LEU A 812 -13.42 40.74 47.73
C LEU A 812 -14.16 40.80 49.07
N THR A 813 -14.84 41.91 49.33
CA THR A 813 -15.61 42.14 50.57
C THR A 813 -17.06 42.41 50.23
N SER A 814 -17.98 41.73 50.91
CA SER A 814 -19.42 41.89 50.69
C SER A 814 -20.01 43.05 51.51
N ARG A 815 -21.04 43.69 50.97
CA ARG A 815 -21.98 44.57 51.67
C ARG A 815 -23.40 44.07 51.43
N ALA A 816 -24.24 44.08 52.46
CA ALA A 816 -25.65 43.72 52.32
C ALA A 816 -26.37 44.73 51.41
N GLY A 817 -27.15 44.23 50.45
CA GLY A 817 -27.86 45.02 49.45
C GLY A 817 -28.88 46.01 50.02
N GLU A 818 -29.34 45.80 51.26
CA GLU A 818 -30.24 46.72 51.97
C GLU A 818 -29.70 48.17 52.05
N ASN A 819 -28.37 48.34 52.08
CA ASN A 819 -27.74 49.68 52.09
C ASN A 819 -27.78 50.40 50.72
N LEU A 820 -27.72 49.68 49.59
CA LEU A 820 -27.82 50.27 48.25
C LEU A 820 -29.26 50.67 47.90
N TYR A 821 -30.21 49.84 48.31
CA TYR A 821 -31.63 50.14 48.14
C TYR A 821 -32.06 51.37 48.97
N GLY A 822 -31.41 51.63 50.10
CA GLY A 822 -31.59 52.85 50.90
C GLY A 822 -31.13 54.13 50.18
N GLU A 823 -29.96 54.15 49.56
CA GLU A 823 -29.45 55.33 48.83
C GLU A 823 -30.25 55.64 47.56
N ALA A 824 -30.69 54.62 46.82
CA ALA A 824 -31.57 54.79 45.66
C ALA A 824 -32.96 55.32 46.07
N ALA A 825 -33.53 54.81 47.16
CA ALA A 825 -34.77 55.35 47.73
C ALA A 825 -34.61 56.83 48.12
N MET A 826 -33.51 57.18 48.78
CA MET A 826 -33.20 58.56 49.18
C MET A 826 -33.08 59.52 47.98
N PHE A 827 -32.44 59.08 46.89
CA PHE A 827 -32.29 59.90 45.68
C PHE A 827 -33.62 60.06 44.93
N SER A 828 -34.42 58.99 44.81
CA SER A 828 -35.77 59.05 44.22
C SER A 828 -36.75 59.87 45.06
N ALA A 829 -36.70 59.77 46.39
CA ALA A 829 -37.48 60.62 47.29
C ALA A 829 -37.08 62.11 47.12
N GLY A 830 -35.77 62.41 47.02
CA GLY A 830 -35.28 63.75 46.72
C GLY A 830 -35.72 64.28 45.35
N GLN A 831 -35.77 63.42 44.33
CA GLN A 831 -36.24 63.80 42.99
C GLN A 831 -37.75 64.08 42.97
N ALA A 832 -38.56 63.28 43.69
CA ALA A 832 -39.99 63.53 43.87
C ALA A 832 -40.27 64.85 44.61
N VAL A 833 -39.44 65.22 45.59
CA VAL A 833 -39.50 66.51 46.28
C VAL A 833 -39.19 67.68 45.33
N ILE A 834 -38.15 67.54 44.50
CA ILE A 834 -37.80 68.55 43.48
C ILE A 834 -38.92 68.69 42.45
N ASP A 835 -39.44 67.58 41.93
CA ASP A 835 -40.57 67.61 40.98
C ASP A 835 -41.82 68.24 41.58
N SER A 836 -42.11 67.99 42.86
CA SER A 836 -43.25 68.58 43.56
C SER A 836 -43.08 70.08 43.85
N CYS A 837 -41.85 70.59 43.98
CA CYS A 837 -41.61 72.03 44.03
C CYS A 837 -41.53 72.66 42.62
N PHE A 838 -41.33 71.91 41.51
CA PHE A 838 -40.88 72.48 40.22
C PHE A 838 -41.49 71.96 38.87
N ARG A 839 -42.43 71.01 38.79
CA ARG A 839 -43.22 70.72 37.55
C ARG A 839 -44.71 71.06 37.78
N GLY A 840 -45.51 71.69 36.93
CA GLY A 840 -45.40 72.30 35.60
C GLY A 840 -46.81 72.80 35.19
N GLU A 841 -46.87 73.99 34.57
CA GLU A 841 -48.00 74.74 33.96
C GLU A 841 -48.97 75.59 34.79
N ASP A 842 -49.19 75.34 36.08
CA ASP A 842 -49.78 76.36 36.97
C ASP A 842 -48.74 76.78 38.01
N ALA A 843 -48.20 77.99 37.84
CA ALA A 843 -47.44 78.63 38.90
C ALA A 843 -48.29 78.58 40.19
N MET A 844 -47.88 77.77 41.16
CA MET A 844 -48.46 77.86 42.51
C MET A 844 -48.28 79.30 42.95
N ALA A 845 -49.38 80.04 43.04
CA ALA A 845 -49.36 81.43 43.43
C ALA A 845 -48.65 81.52 44.78
N PHE A 846 -47.53 82.26 44.81
CA PHE A 846 -46.80 82.56 46.03
C PHE A 846 -47.73 83.34 46.98
N ASP A 847 -48.43 82.63 47.88
CA ASP A 847 -49.35 83.21 48.86
C ASP A 847 -48.64 83.65 50.17
N GLY A 848 -47.32 83.49 50.23
CA GLY A 848 -46.51 83.82 51.42
C GLY A 848 -46.51 82.73 52.50
N ASN A 849 -47.16 81.58 52.29
CA ASN A 849 -47.13 80.45 53.20
C ASN A 849 -46.14 79.36 52.74
N ALA A 850 -45.45 78.77 53.71
CA ALA A 850 -44.62 77.58 53.53
C ALA A 850 -45.50 76.36 53.17
N HIS A 851 -45.36 75.82 51.96
CA HIS A 851 -46.00 74.55 51.58
C HIS A 851 -45.19 73.37 52.13
N LYS A 852 -45.84 72.51 52.92
CA LYS A 852 -45.26 71.29 53.49
C LYS A 852 -45.77 70.07 52.72
N GLY A 853 -44.87 69.17 52.33
CA GLY A 853 -45.21 67.90 51.68
C GLY A 853 -44.36 66.75 52.23
N ARG A 854 -44.78 65.52 51.90
CA ARG A 854 -44.01 64.29 52.17
C ARG A 854 -43.66 63.60 50.87
N GLY A 855 -42.36 63.41 50.64
CA GLY A 855 -41.83 62.57 49.58
C GLY A 855 -41.41 61.22 50.17
N TRP A 856 -41.82 60.13 49.52
CA TRP A 856 -41.45 58.78 49.92
C TRP A 856 -41.05 57.97 48.69
N ALA A 857 -40.13 57.03 48.89
CA ALA A 857 -39.70 56.07 47.88
C ALA A 857 -39.55 54.71 48.53
N ARG A 858 -39.79 53.66 47.74
CA ARG A 858 -39.74 52.28 48.19
C ARG A 858 -38.99 51.44 47.16
N VAL A 859 -38.19 50.50 47.63
CA VAL A 859 -37.52 49.54 46.76
C VAL A 859 -38.00 48.12 47.06
N LYS A 860 -38.39 47.40 46.01
CA LYS A 860 -38.61 45.95 46.03
C LYS A 860 -37.64 45.30 45.05
N THR A 861 -37.26 44.05 45.32
CA THR A 861 -36.38 43.27 44.46
C THR A 861 -36.95 43.22 43.03
N GLY A 862 -36.30 43.89 42.07
CA GLY A 862 -36.65 43.87 40.65
C GLY A 862 -37.25 45.16 40.04
N GLY A 863 -37.44 46.25 40.79
CA GLY A 863 -37.88 47.54 40.23
C GLY A 863 -38.23 48.62 41.25
N VAL A 864 -38.30 49.88 40.81
CA VAL A 864 -38.72 51.04 41.62
C VAL A 864 -40.17 51.39 41.24
N GLU A 865 -41.11 51.21 42.17
CA GLU A 865 -42.52 51.60 42.01
C GLU A 865 -42.91 52.62 43.10
N THR A 866 -43.66 53.66 42.74
CA THR A 866 -44.30 54.59 43.67
C THR A 866 -45.72 54.11 44.00
N GLY A 867 -45.87 53.27 45.04
CA GLY A 867 -47.16 52.66 45.42
C GLY A 867 -47.09 51.85 46.74
N ALA A 868 -48.21 51.79 47.48
CA ALA A 868 -48.26 51.43 48.91
C ALA A 868 -47.86 49.98 49.28
N ASP A 869 -47.19 49.91 50.43
CA ASP A 869 -46.97 48.85 51.42
C ASP A 869 -46.20 47.54 51.16
N THR A 870 -45.15 47.37 51.98
CA THR A 870 -44.19 46.26 52.24
C THR A 870 -42.76 46.39 51.67
N GLY A 871 -41.98 47.37 52.10
CA GLY A 871 -40.53 47.52 51.81
C GLY A 871 -39.96 48.79 52.46
N LEU A 872 -38.64 48.85 52.65
CA LEU A 872 -37.89 49.93 53.34
C LEU A 872 -38.38 51.31 52.88
N GLU A 873 -38.86 52.12 53.84
CA GLU A 873 -39.57 53.38 53.60
C GLU A 873 -38.71 54.55 54.08
N THR A 874 -38.37 55.48 53.19
CA THR A 874 -37.68 56.72 53.57
C THR A 874 -38.67 57.88 53.50
N ASP A 875 -39.13 58.36 54.66
CA ASP A 875 -40.10 59.45 54.77
C ASP A 875 -39.34 60.79 54.86
N THR A 876 -39.54 61.69 53.89
CA THR A 876 -38.86 63.01 53.85
C THR A 876 -39.86 64.16 53.95
N GLU A 877 -39.69 65.03 54.95
CA GLU A 877 -40.47 66.26 55.09
C GLU A 877 -39.72 67.42 54.42
N TYR A 878 -40.40 68.19 53.59
CA TYR A 878 -39.80 69.35 52.92
C TYR A 878 -40.68 70.60 53.02
N THR A 879 -40.03 71.76 52.92
CA THR A 879 -40.68 73.08 52.83
C THR A 879 -40.12 73.86 51.64
N CYS A 880 -40.95 74.23 50.65
CA CYS A 880 -40.52 75.08 49.53
C CYS A 880 -40.63 76.58 49.93
N GLY A 881 -39.59 77.39 49.67
CA GLY A 881 -39.57 78.83 49.94
C GLY A 881 -38.88 79.67 48.85
N PRO A 882 -38.88 81.02 48.94
CA PRO A 882 -38.45 81.93 47.87
C PRO A 882 -36.97 81.83 47.43
N GLY A 883 -36.17 81.00 48.08
CA GLY A 883 -34.74 80.80 47.79
C GLY A 883 -34.30 79.33 47.68
N GLY A 884 -35.23 78.37 47.64
CA GLY A 884 -34.94 76.94 47.59
C GLY A 884 -35.88 76.09 48.47
N ALA A 885 -35.62 74.79 48.53
CA ALA A 885 -36.33 73.86 49.42
C ALA A 885 -35.47 73.56 50.66
N ASP A 886 -36.07 73.61 51.85
CA ASP A 886 -35.46 73.17 53.10
C ASP A 886 -36.00 71.77 53.44
N VAL A 887 -35.11 70.78 53.57
CA VAL A 887 -35.46 69.36 53.65
C VAL A 887 -34.98 68.77 54.98
N ARG A 888 -35.88 68.12 55.72
CA ARG A 888 -35.55 67.34 56.91
C ARG A 888 -35.74 65.86 56.63
N ILE A 889 -34.64 65.12 56.76
CA ILE A 889 -34.64 63.66 56.72
C ILE A 889 -34.77 63.19 58.17
N ALA A 890 -35.88 62.55 58.51
CA ALA A 890 -36.05 61.91 59.81
C ALA A 890 -35.51 60.47 59.70
N ASP A 891 -34.38 60.22 60.35
CA ASP A 891 -33.77 58.90 60.38
C ASP A 891 -34.56 57.98 61.32
N ASN A 892 -35.60 57.35 60.80
CA ASN A 892 -36.28 56.22 61.44
C ASN A 892 -36.04 54.98 60.57
N MET A 893 -34.79 54.53 60.47
CA MET A 893 -34.52 53.17 60.03
C MET A 893 -35.19 52.19 61.02
N ARG A 894 -36.19 51.43 60.54
CA ARG A 894 -36.70 50.23 61.21
C ARG A 894 -36.58 49.04 60.29
#